data_AF-A0A9C6SUA0-F1
#
_entry.id   AF-A0A9C6SUA0-F1
#
_cell.length_a   1.000
_cell.length_b   1.000
_cell.length_c   1.000
_cell.angle_alpha   90.00
_cell.angle_beta   90.00
_cell.angle_gamma   90.00
#
_symmetry.space_group_name_H-M   'P 1'
#
loop_
_entity.id
_entity.type
_entity.pdbx_description
1 polymer ?
#
loop_
_entity_poly.entity_id
_entity_poly.type
_entity_poly.pdbx_seq_one_letter_code
_entity_poly.pdbx_strand_id
1 'polypeptide(L)'
;MQTELRAKRLESEKNQEKNKTLEKATNRDTHIRWLHLKQNPYLIRELNKQRKTAKQRQITNNIYRVWATHSLLLLLLLQPPLHFAQIQHQSRYSMTSPDSNNVAEFSRRLATFSLNVYNKLITQKPNQNIIFSPFSIQTCAAMARLGAVGETAAQLDRGLGLISNNEAQIAESFHHVLTAYENSSILHIANKIYIMTGFELKDEFSSLISKQFLSAVEPVDFAKNVEAASKINSWVEQRTNNLIKDLVPPSALDKDSRLVLINAIHFKGNWVHQFPERDTRNEPFHLNDADSIEVPMMNLKKRFRYANLGDLDATALELPYKDSDLSMLIVLPNSKTGLSQLEEKLRSTPLSQITGALYSTDVIVKLPKFKSEFEVELSETFKQLGMTQLFSNEADFSNMLQSPEELKVSKIIHKAFIDVNEKGTEAAAATGVLTDVKTDFGIDNDRAGLLQTAFVVSYMVFAPLFGYLGDRYPRRLLMAVGVTLWSTTTILGSFMHQFGWFLTFRAMVGIGEASYSTIAPTIISDLFVNSVRSQMLALFYFAIPVGSGLGYIVGSKTAHLANNWRWALRVTPILGLIAVVLIFLIKDPKRGASEASHNLQPTSFLTDVKELVKNRSFMLSTAGFTCVAFVAGALAWWGPTYIHMGLRMQPGNEDLQLDDMWWCPHAVQLPKPSKF
;
A
#
# COMPACT_ATOMS: atom_id res chain seq x y z
N MET A 1 -40.93 13.89 -36.44
CA MET A 1 -40.66 15.27 -36.00
C MET A 1 -41.92 16.15 -35.93
N GLN A 2 -42.70 16.33 -37.01
CA GLN A 2 -43.95 17.13 -36.95
C GLN A 2 -45.05 16.52 -36.05
N THR A 3 -45.14 15.19 -35.95
CA THR A 3 -46.10 14.49 -35.08
C THR A 3 -45.80 14.66 -33.59
N GLU A 4 -44.52 14.78 -33.25
CA GLU A 4 -44.01 14.90 -31.88
C GLU A 4 -44.13 16.35 -31.36
N LEU A 5 -43.95 17.33 -32.25
CA LEU A 5 -44.27 18.74 -32.01
C LEU A 5 -45.77 18.97 -31.81
N ARG A 6 -46.63 18.22 -32.50
CA ARG A 6 -48.09 18.26 -32.33
C ARG A 6 -48.52 17.69 -30.98
N ALA A 7 -47.90 16.58 -30.54
CA ALA A 7 -48.14 15.99 -29.23
C ALA A 7 -47.73 16.92 -28.08
N LYS A 8 -46.55 17.57 -28.18
CA LYS A 8 -46.10 18.54 -27.16
C LYS A 8 -46.96 19.80 -27.09
N ARG A 9 -47.51 20.29 -28.21
CA ARG A 9 -48.48 21.41 -28.21
C ARG A 9 -49.81 21.03 -27.56
N LEU A 10 -50.35 19.85 -27.88
CA LEU A 10 -51.58 19.34 -27.26
C LEU A 10 -51.43 19.13 -25.74
N GLU A 11 -50.24 18.73 -25.30
CA GLU A 11 -49.93 18.56 -23.88
C GLU A 11 -49.74 19.91 -23.16
N SER A 12 -49.16 20.92 -23.83
CA SER A 12 -49.08 22.27 -23.27
C SER A 12 -50.44 22.98 -23.22
N GLU A 13 -51.28 22.80 -24.23
CA GLU A 13 -52.65 23.35 -24.28
C GLU A 13 -53.53 22.71 -23.21
N LYS A 14 -53.46 21.38 -23.02
CA LYS A 14 -54.15 20.70 -21.91
C LYS A 14 -53.68 21.19 -20.54
N ASN A 15 -52.40 21.49 -20.36
CA ASN A 15 -51.88 22.01 -19.09
C ASN A 15 -52.28 23.48 -18.85
N GLN A 16 -52.34 24.31 -19.90
CA GLN A 16 -52.83 25.68 -19.81
C GLN A 16 -54.33 25.75 -19.51
N GLU A 17 -55.12 24.88 -20.12
CA GLU A 17 -56.56 24.79 -19.87
C GLU A 17 -56.85 24.25 -18.46
N LYS A 18 -56.06 23.28 -17.98
CA LYS A 18 -56.11 22.77 -16.60
C LYS A 18 -55.74 23.85 -15.58
N ASN A 19 -54.75 24.70 -15.88
CA ASN A 19 -54.39 25.83 -15.02
C ASN A 19 -55.43 26.96 -15.04
N LYS A 20 -56.03 27.28 -16.18
CA LYS A 20 -57.17 28.24 -16.26
C LYS A 20 -58.41 27.74 -15.53
N THR A 21 -58.62 26.42 -15.52
CA THR A 21 -59.73 25.78 -14.77
C THR A 21 -59.45 25.79 -13.27
N LEU A 22 -58.18 25.62 -12.85
CA LEU A 22 -57.77 25.78 -11.45
C LEU A 22 -57.86 27.24 -10.97
N GLU A 23 -57.47 28.21 -11.79
CA GLU A 23 -57.57 29.64 -11.47
C GLU A 23 -59.03 30.12 -11.35
N LYS A 24 -59.92 29.64 -12.23
CA LYS A 24 -61.37 29.89 -12.12
C LYS A 24 -62.01 29.18 -10.93
N ALA A 25 -61.45 28.06 -10.46
CA ALA A 25 -61.94 27.36 -9.26
C ALA A 25 -61.46 27.99 -7.93
N THR A 26 -60.51 28.93 -7.97
CA THR A 26 -60.03 29.66 -6.78
C THR A 26 -60.78 30.94 -6.46
N ASN A 27 -61.73 31.40 -7.29
CA ASN A 27 -62.41 32.67 -7.06
C ASN A 27 -63.94 32.52 -7.12
N ARG A 28 -64.53 32.60 -5.91
CA ARG A 28 -65.95 32.46 -5.52
C ARG A 28 -66.40 31.04 -5.18
N ASP A 29 -66.82 30.90 -3.91
CA ASP A 29 -67.43 29.75 -3.22
C ASP A 29 -66.51 28.68 -2.59
N THR A 30 -65.40 29.10 -1.97
CA THR A 30 -64.45 28.22 -1.27
C THR A 30 -64.36 28.43 0.24
N HIS A 31 -65.48 28.64 0.94
CA HIS A 31 -65.51 28.44 2.40
C HIS A 31 -66.24 27.17 2.82
N ILE A 32 -67.36 26.84 2.17
CA ILE A 32 -68.15 25.64 2.52
C ILE A 32 -67.52 24.35 1.93
N ARG A 33 -66.91 24.42 0.74
CA ARG A 33 -66.24 23.26 0.11
C ARG A 33 -64.88 22.91 0.74
N TRP A 34 -64.19 23.91 1.31
CA TRP A 34 -62.89 23.73 1.98
C TRP A 34 -63.04 23.03 3.35
N LEU A 35 -64.15 23.27 4.05
CA LEU A 35 -64.51 22.56 5.28
C LEU A 35 -64.88 21.09 5.03
N HIS A 36 -65.55 20.76 3.92
CA HIS A 36 -65.84 19.38 3.54
C HIS A 36 -64.61 18.58 3.07
N LEU A 37 -63.62 19.24 2.45
CA LEU A 37 -62.37 18.59 2.01
C LEU A 37 -61.40 18.26 3.15
N LYS A 38 -61.51 18.95 4.30
CA LYS A 38 -60.76 18.64 5.53
C LYS A 38 -61.28 17.40 6.28
N GLN A 39 -62.42 16.85 5.86
CA GLN A 39 -62.99 15.63 6.45
C GLN A 39 -62.76 14.38 5.59
N ASN A 40 -62.16 14.50 4.40
CA ASN A 40 -61.89 13.34 3.55
C ASN A 40 -60.56 12.68 3.98
N PRO A 41 -60.58 11.51 4.64
CA PRO A 41 -59.38 10.88 5.19
C PRO A 41 -58.38 10.47 4.11
N TYR A 42 -58.85 10.26 2.88
CA TYR A 42 -58.04 9.81 1.75
C TYR A 42 -57.15 10.92 1.20
N LEU A 43 -57.69 12.15 1.07
CA LEU A 43 -56.93 13.30 0.56
C LEU A 43 -55.89 13.81 1.58
N ILE A 44 -56.22 13.76 2.88
CA ILE A 44 -55.27 14.07 3.95
C ILE A 44 -54.13 13.03 3.99
N ARG A 45 -54.43 11.75 3.76
CA ARG A 45 -53.41 10.68 3.63
C ARG A 45 -52.47 10.95 2.48
N GLU A 46 -52.99 11.30 1.30
CA GLU A 46 -52.14 11.51 0.12
C GLU A 46 -51.28 12.78 0.22
N LEU A 47 -51.84 13.87 0.78
CA LEU A 47 -51.08 15.09 1.07
C LEU A 47 -50.00 14.87 2.15
N ASN A 48 -50.28 14.09 3.18
CA ASN A 48 -49.28 13.72 4.19
C ASN A 48 -48.20 12.80 3.60
N LYS A 49 -48.56 11.87 2.71
CA LYS A 49 -47.62 10.98 2.00
C LYS A 49 -46.69 11.79 1.09
N GLN A 50 -47.23 12.76 0.33
CA GLN A 50 -46.42 13.65 -0.51
C GLN A 50 -45.52 14.58 0.31
N ARG A 51 -46.01 15.17 1.41
CA ARG A 51 -45.19 15.99 2.32
C ARG A 51 -44.07 15.17 2.98
N LYS A 52 -44.34 13.93 3.38
CA LYS A 52 -43.34 13.01 3.97
C LYS A 52 -42.26 12.65 2.95
N THR A 53 -42.65 12.37 1.70
CA THR A 53 -41.73 12.07 0.59
C THR A 53 -40.87 13.29 0.22
N ALA A 54 -41.45 14.50 0.18
CA ALA A 54 -40.72 15.73 -0.11
C ALA A 54 -39.71 16.08 1.00
N LYS A 55 -40.12 15.96 2.27
CA LYS A 55 -39.24 16.16 3.42
C LYS A 55 -38.12 15.12 3.48
N GLN A 56 -38.41 13.85 3.13
CA GLN A 56 -37.39 12.80 2.99
C GLN A 56 -36.40 13.10 1.86
N ARG A 57 -36.86 13.50 0.67
CA ARG A 57 -35.96 13.91 -0.43
C ARG A 57 -35.06 15.08 -0.05
N GLN A 58 -35.59 16.06 0.68
CA GLN A 58 -34.81 17.20 1.17
C GLN A 58 -33.77 16.78 2.22
N ILE A 59 -34.12 15.88 3.14
CA ILE A 59 -33.19 15.30 4.11
C ILE A 59 -32.12 14.46 3.39
N THR A 60 -32.50 13.63 2.43
CA THR A 60 -31.57 12.84 1.61
C THR A 60 -30.61 13.74 0.84
N ASN A 61 -31.08 14.81 0.21
CA ASN A 61 -30.21 15.78 -0.48
C ASN A 61 -29.31 16.56 0.50
N ASN A 62 -29.80 16.86 1.70
CA ASN A 62 -28.97 17.48 2.75
C ASN A 62 -27.94 16.51 3.31
N ILE A 63 -28.26 15.22 3.46
CA ILE A 63 -27.30 14.18 3.85
C ILE A 63 -26.27 14.00 2.75
N TYR A 64 -26.66 13.94 1.47
CA TYR A 64 -25.71 13.91 0.35
C TYR A 64 -24.84 15.16 0.29
N ARG A 65 -25.39 16.36 0.59
CA ARG A 65 -24.60 17.59 0.67
C ARG A 65 -23.67 17.60 1.87
N VAL A 66 -24.12 17.16 3.05
CA VAL A 66 -23.31 17.07 4.28
C VAL A 66 -22.24 15.98 4.14
N TRP A 67 -22.54 14.85 3.50
CA TRP A 67 -21.58 13.82 3.18
C TRP A 67 -20.64 14.22 2.06
N ALA A 68 -21.10 14.92 1.03
CA ALA A 68 -20.21 15.47 0.01
C ALA A 68 -19.27 16.49 0.63
N THR A 69 -19.76 17.37 1.52
CA THR A 69 -18.91 18.35 2.20
C THR A 69 -18.04 17.74 3.28
N HIS A 70 -18.49 16.74 4.05
CA HIS A 70 -17.67 16.03 5.03
C HIS A 70 -16.68 15.07 4.36
N SER A 71 -17.03 14.44 3.24
CA SER A 71 -16.08 13.64 2.45
C SER A 71 -15.07 14.56 1.78
N LEU A 72 -15.46 15.75 1.30
CA LEU A 72 -14.53 16.79 0.86
C LEU A 72 -13.65 17.29 2.01
N LEU A 73 -14.23 17.54 3.19
CA LEU A 73 -13.50 18.03 4.37
C LEU A 73 -12.56 16.97 4.90
N LEU A 74 -12.94 15.69 4.90
CA LEU A 74 -12.10 14.57 5.31
C LEU A 74 -11.01 14.34 4.25
N LEU A 75 -11.33 14.48 2.95
CA LEU A 75 -10.33 14.52 1.88
C LEU A 75 -9.36 15.69 2.03
N LEU A 76 -9.83 16.87 2.48
CA LEU A 76 -9.03 18.07 2.75
C LEU A 76 -8.22 17.97 4.05
N LEU A 77 -8.74 17.31 5.09
CA LEU A 77 -8.09 17.07 6.38
C LEU A 77 -7.12 15.88 6.34
N LEU A 78 -7.30 14.96 5.38
CA LEU A 78 -6.36 13.89 5.04
C LEU A 78 -5.29 14.35 4.03
N GLN A 79 -5.36 15.58 3.52
CA GLN A 79 -4.18 16.21 2.92
C GLN A 79 -3.29 16.70 4.07
N PRO A 80 -1.96 16.49 4.01
CA PRO A 80 -1.05 17.18 4.93
C PRO A 80 -1.30 18.70 4.81
N PRO A 81 -1.02 19.49 5.86
CA PRO A 81 -1.27 20.93 5.85
C PRO A 81 -0.68 21.54 4.58
N LEU A 82 -1.56 22.01 3.70
CA LEU A 82 -1.20 22.91 2.61
C LEU A 82 -0.75 24.21 3.28
N HIS A 83 0.54 24.27 3.62
CA HIS A 83 1.22 25.56 3.65
C HIS A 83 1.09 26.13 2.25
N PHE A 84 0.18 27.10 2.11
CA PHE A 84 0.27 28.13 1.09
C PHE A 84 1.58 28.89 1.34
N ALA A 85 2.68 28.30 0.93
CA ALA A 85 3.87 29.07 0.60
C ALA A 85 3.64 29.54 -0.83
N GLN A 86 3.18 30.79 -0.97
CA GLN A 86 3.53 31.59 -2.13
C GLN A 86 5.07 31.63 -2.18
N ILE A 87 5.67 30.65 -2.84
CA ILE A 87 7.05 30.76 -3.28
C ILE A 87 6.96 31.29 -4.70
N GLN A 88 6.94 32.63 -4.76
CA GLN A 88 7.52 33.34 -5.89
C GLN A 88 8.81 32.63 -6.29
N HIS A 89 8.93 32.41 -7.60
CA HIS A 89 10.21 32.31 -8.30
C HIS A 89 11.23 33.31 -7.72
N GLN A 90 12.04 32.89 -6.74
CA GLN A 90 13.29 33.55 -6.33
C GLN A 90 14.00 32.75 -5.23
N SER A 91 14.71 31.70 -5.65
CA SER A 91 15.98 31.34 -5.04
C SER A 91 16.76 30.47 -6.02
N ARG A 92 17.20 31.13 -7.10
CA ARG A 92 18.50 30.83 -7.67
C ARG A 92 19.47 31.06 -6.50
N TYR A 93 19.85 30.00 -5.79
CA TYR A 93 20.98 30.11 -4.88
C TYR A 93 22.13 30.59 -5.74
N SER A 94 22.55 31.83 -5.48
CA SER A 94 23.82 32.33 -5.96
C SER A 94 24.87 31.31 -5.52
N MET A 95 25.39 30.58 -6.52
CA MET A 95 26.47 29.63 -6.39
C MET A 95 27.72 30.38 -5.95
N THR A 96 27.94 30.48 -4.64
CA THR A 96 29.22 30.83 -4.02
C THR A 96 29.20 30.42 -2.54
N SER A 97 29.20 29.11 -2.24
CA SER A 97 29.70 28.60 -0.95
C SER A 97 30.63 27.40 -1.19
N PRO A 98 31.72 27.26 -0.41
CA PRO A 98 32.66 26.15 -0.56
C PRO A 98 31.99 24.76 -0.44
N ASP A 99 30.91 24.63 0.35
CA ASP A 99 30.19 23.36 0.56
C ASP A 99 29.43 22.85 -0.66
N SER A 100 28.93 23.75 -1.53
CA SER A 100 28.21 23.35 -2.75
C SER A 100 29.09 22.65 -3.78
N ASN A 101 30.40 22.97 -3.81
CA ASN A 101 31.35 22.34 -4.71
C ASN A 101 31.63 20.89 -4.31
N ASN A 102 31.70 20.60 -3.00
CA ASN A 102 31.98 19.25 -2.50
C ASN A 102 30.84 18.26 -2.78
N VAL A 103 29.58 18.68 -2.65
CA VAL A 103 28.42 17.81 -2.95
C VAL A 103 28.29 17.54 -4.45
N ALA A 104 28.54 18.55 -5.29
CA ALA A 104 28.54 18.38 -6.75
C ALA A 104 29.68 17.44 -7.19
N GLU A 105 30.86 17.57 -6.60
CA GLU A 105 31.99 16.69 -6.87
C GLU A 105 31.72 15.24 -6.40
N PHE A 106 31.17 15.07 -5.20
CA PHE A 106 30.73 13.75 -4.70
C PHE A 106 29.76 13.09 -5.68
N SER A 107 28.72 13.82 -6.11
CA SER A 107 27.71 13.32 -7.05
C SER A 107 28.33 12.90 -8.40
N ARG A 108 29.28 13.69 -8.91
CA ARG A 108 30.00 13.37 -10.15
C ARG A 108 30.82 12.09 -10.01
N ARG A 109 31.57 11.94 -8.91
CA ARG A 109 32.39 10.77 -8.62
C ARG A 109 31.56 9.51 -8.42
N LEU A 110 30.45 9.62 -7.67
CA LEU A 110 29.49 8.54 -7.50
C LEU A 110 28.88 8.12 -8.84
N ALA A 111 28.52 9.05 -9.72
CA ALA A 111 27.99 8.72 -11.05
C ALA A 111 29.03 7.97 -11.92
N THR A 112 30.30 8.38 -11.90
CA THR A 112 31.38 7.64 -12.59
C THR A 112 31.58 6.25 -12.00
N PHE A 113 31.60 6.12 -10.67
CA PHE A 113 31.67 4.83 -10.00
C PHE A 113 30.48 3.92 -10.36
N SER A 114 29.27 4.48 -10.43
CA SER A 114 28.05 3.77 -10.83
C SER A 114 28.17 3.16 -12.21
N LEU A 115 28.64 3.94 -13.19
CA LEU A 115 28.87 3.45 -14.56
C LEU A 115 29.95 2.38 -14.60
N ASN A 116 31.04 2.55 -13.85
CA ASN A 116 32.12 1.57 -13.78
C ASN A 116 31.63 0.22 -13.24
N VAL A 117 30.88 0.23 -12.13
CA VAL A 117 30.26 -0.98 -11.55
C VAL A 117 29.27 -1.60 -12.53
N TYR A 118 28.35 -0.81 -13.09
CA TYR A 118 27.36 -1.29 -14.05
C TYR A 118 28.02 -2.01 -15.23
N ASN A 119 29.08 -1.43 -15.82
CA ASN A 119 29.82 -2.02 -16.92
C ASN A 119 30.44 -3.40 -16.59
N LYS A 120 30.85 -3.60 -15.34
CA LYS A 120 31.36 -4.91 -14.90
C LYS A 120 30.20 -5.90 -14.68
N LEU A 121 29.10 -5.44 -14.09
CA LEU A 121 27.93 -6.28 -13.83
C LEU A 121 27.28 -6.80 -15.13
N ILE A 122 27.13 -5.96 -16.16
CA ILE A 122 26.59 -6.39 -17.47
C ILE A 122 27.45 -7.49 -18.12
N THR A 123 28.76 -7.46 -17.88
CA THR A 123 29.71 -8.44 -18.42
C THR A 123 29.64 -9.75 -17.62
N GLN A 124 29.46 -9.68 -16.30
CA GLN A 124 29.37 -10.85 -15.42
C GLN A 124 28.02 -11.56 -15.49
N LYS A 125 26.93 -10.81 -15.69
CA LYS A 125 25.54 -11.29 -15.67
C LYS A 125 24.82 -10.84 -16.94
N PRO A 126 25.21 -11.35 -18.13
CA PRO A 126 24.54 -10.99 -19.37
C PRO A 126 23.07 -11.46 -19.33
N ASN A 127 22.18 -10.67 -19.93
CA ASN A 127 20.74 -10.96 -20.05
C ASN A 127 19.97 -11.06 -18.73
N GLN A 128 20.48 -10.46 -17.64
CA GLN A 128 19.74 -10.30 -16.39
C GLN A 128 19.36 -8.83 -16.16
N ASN A 129 18.22 -8.61 -15.52
CA ASN A 129 17.83 -7.27 -15.07
C ASN A 129 18.73 -6.86 -13.90
N ILE A 130 19.64 -5.93 -14.14
CA ILE A 130 20.60 -5.46 -13.12
C ILE A 130 19.99 -4.33 -12.32
N ILE A 131 19.98 -4.48 -11.00
CA ILE A 131 19.56 -3.45 -10.07
C ILE A 131 20.57 -3.39 -8.95
N PHE A 132 21.11 -2.21 -8.68
CA PHE A 132 22.03 -2.04 -7.57
C PHE A 132 21.99 -0.61 -7.07
N SER A 133 22.44 -0.41 -5.83
CA SER A 133 22.61 0.92 -5.27
C SER A 133 24.11 1.26 -5.26
N PRO A 134 24.61 2.06 -6.21
CA PRO A 134 26.01 2.46 -6.20
C PRO A 134 26.37 3.24 -4.94
N PHE A 135 25.43 4.01 -4.39
CA PHE A 135 25.61 4.74 -3.14
C PHE A 135 25.81 3.78 -1.96
N SER A 136 25.03 2.70 -1.87
CA SER A 136 25.20 1.67 -0.83
C SER A 136 26.59 1.03 -0.89
N ILE A 137 26.99 0.60 -2.09
CA ILE A 137 28.28 -0.06 -2.33
C ILE A 137 29.43 0.89 -1.99
N GLN A 138 29.38 2.13 -2.47
CA GLN A 138 30.42 3.11 -2.23
C GLN A 138 30.51 3.49 -0.75
N THR A 139 29.38 3.63 -0.04
CA THR A 139 29.33 3.93 1.39
C THR A 139 29.94 2.80 2.22
N CYS A 140 29.57 1.55 1.92
CA CYS A 140 30.10 0.39 2.62
C CYS A 140 31.62 0.23 2.40
N ALA A 141 32.07 0.39 1.16
CA ALA A 141 33.50 0.33 0.83
C ALA A 141 34.29 1.53 1.39
N ALA A 142 33.68 2.71 1.48
CA ALA A 142 34.28 3.87 2.13
C ALA A 142 34.45 3.67 3.64
N MET A 143 33.49 3.02 4.32
CA MET A 143 33.68 2.61 5.72
C MET A 143 34.87 1.65 5.87
N ALA A 144 35.04 0.70 4.94
CA ALA A 144 36.22 -0.17 4.95
C ALA A 144 37.52 0.63 4.72
N ARG A 145 37.49 1.61 3.81
CA ARG A 145 38.65 2.48 3.51
C ARG A 145 39.16 3.24 4.74
N LEU A 146 38.31 3.67 5.66
CA LEU A 146 38.76 4.39 6.87
C LEU A 146 39.64 3.54 7.79
N GLY A 147 39.57 2.21 7.67
CA GLY A 147 40.42 1.30 8.43
C GLY A 147 41.63 0.79 7.65
N ALA A 148 41.75 1.15 6.36
CA ALA A 148 42.80 0.66 5.46
C ALA A 148 44.02 1.58 5.45
N VAL A 149 45.21 1.00 5.24
CA VAL A 149 46.48 1.73 5.16
C VAL A 149 47.27 1.33 3.90
N GLY A 150 48.26 2.14 3.53
CA GLY A 150 49.19 1.83 2.44
C GLY A 150 48.52 1.70 1.07
N GLU A 151 48.91 0.66 0.32
CA GLU A 151 48.39 0.44 -1.03
C GLU A 151 46.92 -0.03 -1.02
N THR A 152 46.47 -0.71 0.04
CA THR A 152 45.05 -1.08 0.21
C THR A 152 44.16 0.18 0.24
N ALA A 153 44.58 1.18 1.00
CA ALA A 153 43.93 2.49 1.05
C ALA A 153 43.96 3.20 -0.32
N ALA A 154 45.14 3.25 -0.97
CA ALA A 154 45.30 3.93 -2.25
C ALA A 154 44.48 3.30 -3.38
N GLN A 155 44.32 1.97 -3.40
CA GLN A 155 43.45 1.28 -4.35
C GLN A 155 41.98 1.63 -4.13
N LEU A 156 41.51 1.63 -2.88
CA LEU A 156 40.15 2.01 -2.54
C LEU A 156 39.86 3.48 -2.88
N ASP A 157 40.79 4.41 -2.63
CA ASP A 157 40.63 5.82 -2.99
C ASP A 157 40.43 6.02 -4.49
N ARG A 158 41.29 5.39 -5.31
CA ARG A 158 41.22 5.49 -6.78
C ARG A 158 40.02 4.74 -7.35
N GLY A 159 39.76 3.52 -6.87
CA GLY A 159 38.71 2.64 -7.40
C GLY A 159 37.29 3.11 -7.08
N LEU A 160 37.06 3.62 -5.87
CA LEU A 160 35.78 4.21 -5.47
C LEU A 160 35.63 5.66 -5.99
N GLY A 161 36.73 6.27 -6.40
CA GLY A 161 36.77 7.65 -6.88
C GLY A 161 36.54 8.67 -5.76
N LEU A 162 37.07 8.44 -4.55
CA LEU A 162 36.84 9.32 -3.39
C LEU A 162 37.38 10.73 -3.62
N ILE A 163 36.80 11.71 -2.92
CA ILE A 163 37.15 13.14 -3.09
C ILE A 163 38.56 13.49 -2.61
N SER A 164 39.10 12.68 -1.69
CA SER A 164 40.36 12.91 -1.00
C SER A 164 41.00 11.57 -0.63
N ASN A 165 42.27 11.60 -0.24
CA ASN A 165 42.98 10.50 0.41
C ASN A 165 43.02 10.64 1.95
N ASN A 166 42.50 11.75 2.49
CA ASN A 166 42.40 12.00 3.91
C ASN A 166 41.10 11.40 4.48
N GLU A 167 41.21 10.56 5.50
CA GLU A 167 40.11 9.83 6.13
C GLU A 167 39.02 10.76 6.69
N ALA A 168 39.41 11.87 7.34
CA ALA A 168 38.46 12.81 7.92
C ALA A 168 37.63 13.53 6.84
N GLN A 169 38.28 13.94 5.74
CA GLN A 169 37.60 14.59 4.61
C GLN A 169 36.68 13.61 3.86
N ILE A 170 37.12 12.36 3.68
CA ILE A 170 36.26 11.30 3.14
C ILE A 170 35.02 11.17 4.03
N ALA A 171 35.21 10.99 5.33
CA ALA A 171 34.12 10.77 6.26
C ALA A 171 33.14 11.97 6.30
N GLU A 172 33.65 13.20 6.32
CA GLU A 172 32.85 14.43 6.24
C GLU A 172 32.00 14.49 4.96
N SER A 173 32.56 14.09 3.81
CA SER A 173 31.81 14.09 2.55
C SER A 173 30.61 13.14 2.56
N PHE A 174 30.76 11.95 3.14
CA PHE A 174 29.65 11.02 3.31
C PHE A 174 28.66 11.51 4.36
N HIS A 175 29.14 12.13 5.44
CA HIS A 175 28.28 12.68 6.48
C HIS A 175 27.31 13.74 5.94
N HIS A 176 27.78 14.65 5.09
CA HIS A 176 26.93 15.65 4.45
C HIS A 176 25.78 15.02 3.65
N VAL A 177 26.04 13.92 2.94
CA VAL A 177 25.01 13.23 2.15
C VAL A 177 24.07 12.42 3.05
N LEU A 178 24.60 11.70 4.03
CA LEU A 178 23.80 10.88 4.95
C LEU A 178 22.86 11.73 5.80
N THR A 179 23.33 12.86 6.34
CA THR A 179 22.51 13.79 7.14
C THR A 179 21.45 14.51 6.31
N ALA A 180 21.73 14.81 5.04
CA ALA A 180 20.72 15.37 4.14
C ALA A 180 19.51 14.45 3.94
N TYR A 181 19.72 13.13 4.00
CA TYR A 181 18.66 12.12 3.84
C TYR A 181 18.17 11.50 5.16
N GLU A 182 18.76 11.84 6.31
CA GLU A 182 18.37 11.27 7.61
C GLU A 182 16.89 11.53 7.94
N ASN A 183 16.40 12.72 7.60
CA ASN A 183 15.01 13.14 7.81
C ASN A 183 14.11 12.93 6.58
N SER A 184 14.59 12.21 5.56
CA SER A 184 13.77 11.92 4.38
C SER A 184 12.63 10.96 4.74
N SER A 185 11.42 11.31 4.28
CA SER A 185 10.25 10.43 4.43
C SER A 185 10.17 9.35 3.35
N ILE A 186 11.09 9.38 2.40
CA ILE A 186 11.06 8.61 1.15
C ILE A 186 12.28 7.70 1.06
N LEU A 187 13.42 8.14 1.59
CA LEU A 187 14.67 7.40 1.55
C LEU A 187 15.15 7.13 2.97
N HIS A 188 15.34 5.85 3.30
CA HIS A 188 15.93 5.44 4.56
C HIS A 188 17.24 4.72 4.28
N ILE A 189 18.32 5.26 4.86
CA ILE A 189 19.67 4.70 4.76
C ILE A 189 20.09 4.32 6.17
N ALA A 190 20.60 3.10 6.33
CA ALA A 190 21.11 2.62 7.59
C ALA A 190 22.45 1.93 7.40
N ASN A 191 23.43 2.32 8.22
CA ASN A 191 24.74 1.71 8.29
C ASN A 191 24.88 0.93 9.60
N LYS A 192 25.53 -0.23 9.55
CA LYS A 192 25.87 -0.97 10.75
C LYS A 192 27.14 -1.80 10.57
N ILE A 193 27.92 -1.88 11.64
CA ILE A 193 29.08 -2.75 11.76
C ILE A 193 28.76 -3.84 12.77
N TYR A 194 28.96 -5.10 12.36
CA TYR A 194 28.98 -6.23 13.28
C TYR A 194 30.43 -6.65 13.51
N ILE A 195 30.83 -6.80 14.77
CA ILE A 195 32.21 -7.16 15.17
C ILE A 195 32.22 -8.47 15.94
N MET A 196 33.27 -9.27 15.78
CA MET A 196 33.44 -10.52 16.52
C MET A 196 33.51 -10.25 18.02
N THR A 197 32.76 -11.01 18.81
CA THR A 197 32.77 -10.88 20.27
C THR A 197 34.18 -11.09 20.83
N GLY A 198 34.64 -10.16 21.68
CA GLY A 198 36.01 -10.16 22.23
C GLY A 198 37.01 -9.33 21.43
N PHE A 199 36.61 -8.78 20.28
CA PHE A 199 37.39 -7.79 19.53
C PHE A 199 36.83 -6.39 19.72
N GLU A 200 37.72 -5.40 19.72
CA GLU A 200 37.37 -3.99 19.84
C GLU A 200 37.92 -3.20 18.65
N LEU A 201 37.11 -2.24 18.18
CA LEU A 201 37.54 -1.26 17.19
C LEU A 201 38.55 -0.29 17.80
N LYS A 202 39.47 0.25 17.00
CA LYS A 202 40.27 1.41 17.44
C LYS A 202 39.36 2.62 17.67
N ASP A 203 39.69 3.45 18.66
CA ASP A 203 38.88 4.60 19.07
C ASP A 203 38.66 5.61 17.94
N GLU A 204 39.71 5.89 17.16
CA GLU A 204 39.64 6.82 16.02
C GLU A 204 38.69 6.32 14.93
N PHE A 205 38.81 5.05 14.55
CA PHE A 205 37.93 4.41 13.57
C PHE A 205 36.48 4.37 14.07
N SER A 206 36.26 3.94 15.31
CA SER A 206 34.93 3.89 15.93
C SER A 206 34.28 5.28 16.00
N SER A 207 35.05 6.32 16.34
CA SER A 207 34.57 7.71 16.37
C SER A 207 34.19 8.21 14.98
N LEU A 208 34.99 7.93 13.94
CA LEU A 208 34.66 8.32 12.56
C LEU A 208 33.40 7.63 12.06
N ILE A 209 33.30 6.31 12.23
CA ILE A 209 32.14 5.53 11.79
C ILE A 209 30.86 5.97 12.51
N SER A 210 30.90 6.15 13.83
CA SER A 210 29.72 6.50 14.62
C SER A 210 29.24 7.91 14.33
N LYS A 211 30.16 8.89 14.24
CA LYS A 211 29.81 10.31 14.05
C LYS A 211 29.50 10.64 12.59
N GLN A 212 30.32 10.17 11.66
CA GLN A 212 30.27 10.59 10.26
C GLN A 212 29.35 9.69 9.43
N PHE A 213 29.44 8.37 9.62
CA PHE A 213 28.63 7.40 8.87
C PHE A 213 27.30 7.03 9.55
N LEU A 214 27.00 7.61 10.72
CA LEU A 214 25.79 7.33 11.51
C LEU A 214 25.57 5.82 11.75
N SER A 215 26.67 5.10 11.92
CA SER A 215 26.67 3.64 11.98
C SER A 215 26.77 3.14 13.41
N ALA A 216 25.93 2.17 13.76
CA ALA A 216 26.02 1.49 15.04
C ALA A 216 27.03 0.33 14.96
N VAL A 217 27.71 0.05 16.08
CA VAL A 217 28.60 -1.10 16.22
C VAL A 217 27.92 -2.11 17.15
N GLU A 218 27.84 -3.37 16.73
CA GLU A 218 27.26 -4.43 17.55
C GLU A 218 28.14 -5.69 17.60
N PRO A 219 28.44 -6.22 18.80
CA PRO A 219 29.17 -7.48 18.93
C PRO A 219 28.27 -8.68 18.58
N VAL A 220 28.84 -9.60 17.80
CA VAL A 220 28.21 -10.86 17.36
C VAL A 220 29.25 -11.98 17.41
N ASP A 221 28.83 -13.20 17.72
CA ASP A 221 29.69 -14.38 17.68
C ASP A 221 29.59 -15.06 16.30
N PHE A 222 30.57 -14.84 15.43
CA PHE A 222 30.58 -15.42 14.07
C PHE A 222 30.89 -16.92 14.06
N ALA A 223 31.43 -17.50 15.15
CA ALA A 223 31.57 -18.94 15.25
C ALA A 223 30.19 -19.64 15.26
N LYS A 224 29.15 -18.93 15.72
CA LYS A 224 27.74 -19.32 15.57
C LYS A 224 27.13 -18.71 14.31
N ASN A 225 27.70 -19.04 13.16
CA ASN A 225 27.38 -18.43 11.87
C ASN A 225 25.88 -18.33 11.53
N VAL A 226 25.06 -19.35 11.84
CA VAL A 226 23.60 -19.32 11.61
C VAL A 226 22.90 -18.26 12.48
N GLU A 227 23.27 -18.17 13.75
CA GLU A 227 22.72 -17.17 14.68
C GLU A 227 23.19 -15.77 14.29
N ALA A 228 24.46 -15.61 13.91
CA ALA A 228 25.04 -14.37 13.44
C ALA A 228 24.37 -13.85 12.15
N ALA A 229 24.18 -14.72 11.15
CA ALA A 229 23.50 -14.40 9.90
C ALA A 229 22.03 -14.01 10.16
N SER A 230 21.30 -14.78 10.98
CA SER A 230 19.91 -14.45 11.36
C SER A 230 19.83 -13.10 12.08
N LYS A 231 20.76 -12.88 13.02
CA LYS A 231 21.25 -11.60 13.55
C LYS A 231 21.13 -10.43 12.58
N ILE A 232 22.03 -10.52 11.61
CA ILE A 232 22.30 -9.53 10.58
C ILE A 232 21.08 -9.32 9.69
N ASN A 233 20.50 -10.41 9.17
CA ASN A 233 19.41 -10.37 8.21
C ASN A 233 18.14 -9.80 8.84
N SER A 234 17.84 -10.13 10.10
CA SER A 234 16.71 -9.54 10.84
C SER A 234 16.82 -8.02 10.94
N TRP A 235 18.03 -7.50 11.13
CA TRP A 235 18.24 -6.05 11.15
C TRP A 235 18.08 -5.42 9.76
N VAL A 236 18.60 -6.07 8.71
CA VAL A 236 18.45 -5.60 7.32
C VAL A 236 16.97 -5.57 6.93
N GLU A 237 16.21 -6.61 7.26
CA GLU A 237 14.77 -6.68 7.01
C GLU A 237 14.03 -5.53 7.69
N GLN A 238 14.30 -5.28 8.98
CA GLN A 238 13.70 -4.16 9.71
C GLN A 238 14.00 -2.80 9.08
N ARG A 239 15.20 -2.63 8.51
CA ARG A 239 15.61 -1.38 7.84
C ARG A 239 15.09 -1.25 6.41
N THR A 240 14.65 -2.36 5.82
CA THR A 240 14.20 -2.43 4.43
C THR A 240 12.72 -2.77 4.29
N ASN A 241 11.94 -2.56 5.36
CA ASN A 241 10.51 -2.85 5.36
C ASN A 241 10.20 -4.31 4.93
N ASN A 242 11.07 -5.23 5.34
CA ASN A 242 11.07 -6.67 5.03
C ASN A 242 11.24 -7.03 3.55
N LEU A 243 11.76 -6.12 2.71
CA LEU A 243 12.02 -6.39 1.30
C LEU A 243 13.34 -7.12 1.05
N ILE A 244 14.40 -6.77 1.78
CA ILE A 244 15.70 -7.42 1.62
C ILE A 244 15.84 -8.47 2.72
N LYS A 245 15.57 -9.72 2.35
CA LYS A 245 15.75 -10.90 3.20
C LYS A 245 17.03 -11.63 2.85
N ASP A 246 17.58 -12.31 3.85
CA ASP A 246 18.73 -13.21 3.70
C ASP A 246 19.95 -12.58 3.01
N LEU A 247 20.28 -11.32 3.32
CA LEU A 247 21.41 -10.60 2.70
C LEU A 247 22.74 -11.33 2.89
N VAL A 248 23.00 -11.82 4.11
CA VAL A 248 24.23 -12.53 4.45
C VAL A 248 23.90 -14.00 4.69
N PRO A 249 24.35 -14.91 3.81
CA PRO A 249 24.12 -16.33 4.03
C PRO A 249 25.01 -16.84 5.17
N PRO A 250 24.58 -17.82 5.98
CA PRO A 250 25.40 -18.40 7.05
C PRO A 250 26.75 -18.95 6.55
N SER A 251 26.81 -19.39 5.29
CA SER A 251 28.04 -19.88 4.65
C SER A 251 29.05 -18.78 4.29
N ALA A 252 28.69 -17.50 4.44
CA ALA A 252 29.61 -16.38 4.31
C ALA A 252 30.29 -16.01 5.63
N LEU A 253 29.88 -16.60 6.76
CA LEU A 253 30.41 -16.34 8.08
C LEU A 253 31.04 -17.61 8.66
N ASP A 254 32.18 -17.44 9.30
CA ASP A 254 32.94 -18.51 9.96
C ASP A 254 33.66 -17.99 11.22
N LYS A 255 34.38 -18.87 11.90
CA LYS A 255 35.17 -18.55 13.10
C LYS A 255 36.31 -17.55 12.85
N ASP A 256 36.72 -17.38 11.59
CA ASP A 256 37.81 -16.51 11.19
C ASP A 256 37.28 -15.12 10.76
N SER A 257 35.97 -14.98 10.67
CA SER A 257 35.28 -13.71 10.42
C SER A 257 35.47 -12.76 11.61
N ARG A 258 35.82 -11.50 11.30
CA ARG A 258 36.11 -10.48 12.33
C ARG A 258 35.13 -9.32 12.31
N LEU A 259 34.74 -8.85 11.12
CA LEU A 259 33.78 -7.76 10.95
C LEU A 259 32.89 -7.99 9.73
N VAL A 260 31.66 -7.48 9.80
CA VAL A 260 30.72 -7.38 8.67
C VAL A 260 30.21 -5.94 8.61
N LEU A 261 30.48 -5.27 7.49
CA LEU A 261 29.98 -3.92 7.19
C LEU A 261 28.71 -4.03 6.35
N ILE A 262 27.66 -3.34 6.77
CA ILE A 262 26.35 -3.41 6.09
C ILE A 262 25.83 -1.99 5.85
N ASN A 263 25.46 -1.73 4.60
CA ASN A 263 24.60 -0.63 4.22
C ASN A 263 23.26 -1.19 3.72
N ALA A 264 22.17 -0.71 4.31
CA ALA A 264 20.82 -1.00 3.86
C ALA A 264 20.16 0.31 3.41
N ILE A 265 19.64 0.32 2.18
CA ILE A 265 18.93 1.46 1.60
C ILE A 265 17.53 1.01 1.21
N HIS A 266 16.53 1.77 1.63
CA HIS A 266 15.13 1.54 1.31
C HIS A 266 14.53 2.82 0.74
N PHE A 267 13.95 2.71 -0.45
CA PHE A 267 13.40 3.84 -1.17
C PHE A 267 11.91 3.60 -1.48
N LYS A 268 11.08 4.51 -0.96
CA LYS A 268 9.63 4.46 -1.06
C LYS A 268 9.05 5.83 -1.38
N GLY A 269 8.80 6.08 -2.67
CA GLY A 269 8.34 7.36 -3.17
C GLY A 269 7.07 7.24 -4.01
N ASN A 270 6.09 8.09 -3.73
CA ASN A 270 4.91 8.22 -4.59
C ASN A 270 5.23 9.11 -5.79
N TRP A 271 4.70 8.80 -6.97
CA TRP A 271 4.82 9.71 -8.12
C TRP A 271 4.15 11.05 -7.83
N VAL A 272 4.73 12.16 -8.31
CA VAL A 272 4.00 13.45 -8.38
C VAL A 272 2.76 13.30 -9.25
N HIS A 273 2.88 12.53 -10.33
CA HIS A 273 1.80 12.20 -11.25
C HIS A 273 1.60 10.69 -11.29
N GLN A 274 0.67 10.20 -10.46
CA GLN A 274 0.33 8.78 -10.40
C GLN A 274 -0.36 8.30 -11.68
N PHE A 275 -0.11 7.04 -12.05
CA PHE A 275 -0.79 6.38 -13.15
C PHE A 275 -2.20 5.95 -12.69
N PRO A 276 -3.25 6.14 -13.50
CA PRO A 276 -4.56 5.59 -13.16
C PRO A 276 -4.57 4.08 -13.35
N GLU A 277 -4.85 3.30 -12.29
CA GLU A 277 -4.88 1.82 -12.35
C GLU A 277 -5.84 1.29 -13.45
N ARG A 278 -6.93 2.01 -13.73
CA ARG A 278 -7.89 1.66 -14.81
C ARG A 278 -7.31 1.76 -16.22
N ASP A 279 -6.22 2.48 -16.38
CA ASP A 279 -5.56 2.72 -17.67
C ASP A 279 -4.36 1.77 -17.87
N THR A 280 -4.01 0.95 -16.86
CA THR A 280 -3.07 -0.17 -16.98
C THR A 280 -3.69 -1.31 -17.80
N ARG A 281 -3.00 -1.75 -18.85
CA ARG A 281 -3.45 -2.83 -19.73
C ARG A 281 -2.29 -3.71 -20.13
N ASN A 282 -2.55 -4.99 -20.44
CA ASN A 282 -1.52 -5.84 -21.00
C ASN A 282 -1.13 -5.32 -22.40
N GLU A 283 0.16 -5.06 -22.59
CA GLU A 283 0.74 -4.70 -23.87
C GLU A 283 2.05 -5.48 -24.08
N PRO A 284 2.47 -5.71 -25.34
CA PRO A 284 3.70 -6.43 -25.63
C PRO A 284 4.94 -5.63 -25.20
N PHE A 285 5.81 -6.27 -24.43
CA PHE A 285 7.18 -5.87 -24.15
C PHE A 285 8.13 -6.70 -25.03
N HIS A 286 8.89 -6.03 -25.89
CA HIS A 286 9.79 -6.68 -26.84
C HIS A 286 11.10 -7.06 -26.13
N LEU A 287 11.41 -8.35 -26.11
CA LEU A 287 12.69 -8.87 -25.62
C LEU A 287 13.77 -8.73 -26.69
N ASN A 288 13.37 -8.87 -27.96
CA ASN A 288 14.17 -8.66 -29.15
C ASN A 288 13.24 -8.38 -30.35
N ASP A 289 13.75 -8.41 -31.58
CA ASP A 289 12.94 -8.14 -32.78
C ASP A 289 11.91 -9.24 -33.10
N ALA A 290 12.11 -10.47 -32.62
CA ALA A 290 11.23 -11.61 -32.85
C ALA A 290 10.31 -11.93 -31.65
N ASP A 291 10.82 -11.80 -30.43
CA ASP A 291 10.17 -12.23 -29.21
C ASP A 291 9.56 -11.06 -28.44
N SER A 292 8.34 -11.29 -27.92
CA SER A 292 7.68 -10.36 -27.02
C SER A 292 6.87 -11.10 -25.96
N ILE A 293 6.73 -10.47 -24.80
CA ILE A 293 5.93 -10.96 -23.69
C ILE A 293 4.86 -9.92 -23.33
N GLU A 294 3.66 -10.37 -22.98
CA GLU A 294 2.59 -9.47 -22.54
C GLU A 294 2.84 -9.05 -21.09
N VAL A 295 2.95 -7.74 -20.83
CA VAL A 295 3.19 -7.18 -19.49
C VAL A 295 2.14 -6.13 -19.15
N PRO A 296 1.78 -5.96 -17.86
CA PRO A 296 0.92 -4.87 -17.43
C PRO A 296 1.61 -3.52 -17.70
N MET A 297 1.14 -2.80 -18.70
CA MET A 297 1.68 -1.51 -19.15
C MET A 297 0.85 -0.39 -18.56
N MET A 298 1.45 0.41 -17.68
CA MET A 298 0.83 1.61 -17.10
C MET A 298 0.84 2.73 -18.13
N ASN A 299 -0.22 3.54 -18.17
CA ASN A 299 -0.37 4.61 -19.16
C ASN A 299 -0.70 5.96 -18.50
N LEU A 300 0.01 7.02 -18.89
CA LEU A 300 -0.21 8.35 -18.37
C LEU A 300 0.17 9.43 -19.39
N LYS A 301 -0.72 10.41 -19.60
CA LYS A 301 -0.43 11.60 -20.39
C LYS A 301 -0.34 12.83 -19.49
N LYS A 302 0.86 13.38 -19.32
CA LYS A 302 1.16 14.58 -18.51
C LYS A 302 2.39 15.32 -19.03
N ARG A 303 2.65 16.50 -18.46
CA ARG A 303 3.90 17.22 -18.69
C ARG A 303 5.02 16.60 -17.86
N PHE A 304 6.09 16.20 -18.53
CA PHE A 304 7.30 15.67 -17.89
C PHE A 304 8.53 16.38 -18.46
N ARG A 305 9.66 16.23 -17.77
CA ARG A 305 10.97 16.63 -18.31
C ARG A 305 11.45 15.52 -19.25
N TYR A 306 11.69 15.89 -20.50
CA TYR A 306 11.98 14.96 -21.59
C TYR A 306 13.11 15.51 -22.48
N ALA A 307 13.89 14.62 -23.08
CA ALA A 307 14.88 14.96 -24.09
C ALA A 307 14.93 13.88 -25.18
N ASN A 308 15.18 14.31 -26.41
CA ASN A 308 15.67 13.43 -27.46
C ASN A 308 17.19 13.57 -27.50
N LEU A 309 17.90 12.45 -27.36
CA LEU A 309 19.36 12.38 -27.25
C LEU A 309 19.90 11.80 -28.56
N GLY A 310 20.00 12.65 -29.58
CA GLY A 310 20.42 12.25 -30.93
C GLY A 310 21.77 11.52 -30.96
N ASP A 311 22.76 12.01 -30.21
CA ASP A 311 24.10 11.39 -30.12
C ASP A 311 24.05 9.97 -29.53
N LEU A 312 23.13 9.75 -28.59
CA LEU A 312 22.92 8.44 -27.94
C LEU A 312 21.99 7.51 -28.74
N ASP A 313 21.28 8.03 -29.74
CA ASP A 313 20.15 7.35 -30.39
C ASP A 313 19.11 6.85 -29.38
N ALA A 314 18.76 7.73 -28.44
CA ALA A 314 17.86 7.43 -27.34
C ALA A 314 16.97 8.61 -26.98
N THR A 315 15.97 8.36 -26.14
CA THR A 315 15.14 9.38 -25.49
C THR A 315 15.29 9.27 -23.99
N ALA A 316 15.16 10.39 -23.28
CA ALA A 316 15.16 10.40 -21.83
C ALA A 316 13.90 11.04 -21.26
N LEU A 317 13.41 10.50 -20.15
CA LEU A 317 12.23 10.94 -19.44
C LEU A 317 12.52 10.94 -17.94
N GLU A 318 12.16 12.03 -17.27
CA GLU A 318 12.27 12.16 -15.82
C GLU A 318 10.88 12.14 -15.18
N LEU A 319 10.68 11.18 -14.27
CA LEU A 319 9.46 10.99 -13.49
C LEU A 319 9.71 11.41 -12.02
N PRO A 320 9.20 12.58 -11.58
CA PRO A 320 9.48 13.09 -10.24
C PRO A 320 8.66 12.39 -9.15
N TYR A 321 9.24 12.24 -7.97
CA TYR A 321 8.57 11.76 -6.77
C TYR A 321 8.03 12.91 -5.92
N LYS A 322 6.85 12.71 -5.35
CA LYS A 322 6.13 13.71 -4.55
C LYS A 322 6.91 14.03 -3.28
N ASP A 323 6.87 15.30 -2.85
CA ASP A 323 7.45 15.76 -1.58
C ASP A 323 8.97 15.49 -1.45
N SER A 324 9.68 15.41 -2.58
CA SER A 324 11.14 15.27 -2.64
C SER A 324 11.73 15.92 -3.90
N ASP A 325 13.05 16.03 -3.92
CA ASP A 325 13.89 16.34 -5.09
C ASP A 325 14.31 15.09 -5.87
N LEU A 326 13.83 13.89 -5.47
CA LEU A 326 14.15 12.64 -6.12
C LEU A 326 13.29 12.43 -7.38
N SER A 327 13.88 11.78 -8.39
CA SER A 327 13.20 11.42 -9.63
C SER A 327 13.71 10.08 -10.18
N MET A 328 12.89 9.41 -10.99
CA MET A 328 13.32 8.29 -11.81
C MET A 328 13.65 8.80 -13.22
N LEU A 329 14.91 8.66 -13.62
CA LEU A 329 15.36 8.92 -14.98
C LEU A 329 15.32 7.62 -15.80
N ILE A 330 14.57 7.64 -16.89
CA ILE A 330 14.50 6.54 -17.85
C ILE A 330 15.21 6.99 -19.11
N VAL A 331 16.16 6.20 -19.60
CA VAL A 331 16.82 6.40 -20.89
C VAL A 331 16.47 5.21 -21.78
N LEU A 332 15.72 5.46 -22.85
CA LEU A 332 15.15 4.46 -23.72
C LEU A 332 15.77 4.55 -25.12
N PRO A 333 16.46 3.51 -25.62
CA PRO A 333 16.93 3.47 -27.01
C PRO A 333 15.80 3.63 -28.02
N ASN A 334 16.07 4.26 -29.17
CA ASN A 334 15.08 4.39 -30.23
C ASN A 334 14.82 3.05 -30.96
N SER A 335 15.81 2.16 -30.99
CA SER A 335 15.70 0.79 -31.52
C SER A 335 15.37 -0.22 -30.43
N LYS A 336 14.55 -1.24 -30.75
CA LYS A 336 14.16 -2.33 -29.83
C LYS A 336 15.35 -3.12 -29.30
N THR A 337 16.37 -3.31 -30.13
CA THR A 337 17.62 -4.03 -29.80
C THR A 337 18.77 -3.09 -29.48
N GLY A 338 18.49 -1.79 -29.27
CA GLY A 338 19.47 -0.71 -29.14
C GLY A 338 20.18 -0.60 -27.79
N LEU A 339 19.81 -1.43 -26.79
CA LEU A 339 20.29 -1.26 -25.42
C LEU A 339 21.81 -1.43 -25.32
N SER A 340 22.40 -2.43 -25.96
CA SER A 340 23.85 -2.66 -25.90
C SER A 340 24.66 -1.50 -26.49
N GLN A 341 24.19 -0.87 -27.58
CA GLN A 341 24.86 0.32 -28.12
C GLN A 341 24.68 1.53 -27.22
N LEU A 342 23.50 1.69 -26.59
CA LEU A 342 23.27 2.75 -25.62
C LEU A 342 24.21 2.61 -24.42
N GLU A 343 24.36 1.40 -23.88
CA GLU A 343 25.25 1.11 -22.75
C GLU A 343 26.72 1.47 -23.06
N GLU A 344 27.18 1.18 -24.28
CA GLU A 344 28.53 1.55 -24.73
C GLU A 344 28.71 3.07 -24.79
N LYS A 345 27.73 3.80 -25.35
CA LYS A 345 27.78 5.27 -25.45
C LYS A 345 27.63 5.97 -24.10
N LEU A 346 26.89 5.38 -23.16
CA LEU A 346 26.75 5.91 -21.80
C LEU A 346 28.08 5.91 -21.03
N ARG A 347 29.06 5.08 -21.43
CA ARG A 347 30.39 5.05 -20.79
C ARG A 347 31.13 6.39 -20.84
N SER A 348 30.96 7.14 -21.93
CA SER A 348 31.62 8.44 -22.14
C SER A 348 30.69 9.63 -21.88
N THR A 349 29.42 9.40 -21.52
CA THR A 349 28.42 10.47 -21.39
C THR A 349 28.09 10.72 -19.91
N PRO A 350 28.45 11.88 -19.36
CA PRO A 350 28.10 12.23 -17.98
C PRO A 350 26.59 12.33 -17.78
N LEU A 351 26.10 11.81 -16.66
CA LEU A 351 24.67 11.88 -16.31
C LEU A 351 24.14 13.33 -16.27
N SER A 352 24.98 14.29 -15.88
CA SER A 352 24.65 15.73 -15.87
C SER A 352 24.38 16.30 -17.26
N GLN A 353 24.99 15.75 -18.31
CA GLN A 353 24.73 16.15 -19.69
C GLN A 353 23.34 15.69 -20.13
N ILE A 354 22.93 14.48 -19.72
CA ILE A 354 21.61 13.93 -20.01
C ILE A 354 20.53 14.75 -19.30
N THR A 355 20.68 14.98 -17.99
CA THR A 355 19.68 15.72 -17.20
C THR A 355 19.62 17.22 -17.54
N GLY A 356 20.73 17.80 -17.99
CA GLY A 356 20.80 19.17 -18.50
C GLY A 356 20.05 19.38 -19.83
N ALA A 357 19.90 18.33 -20.64
CA ALA A 357 19.18 18.38 -21.91
C ALA A 357 17.65 18.31 -21.77
N LEU A 358 17.13 17.91 -20.59
CA LEU A 358 15.70 17.70 -20.37
C LEU A 358 14.91 19.02 -20.28
N TYR A 359 13.85 19.13 -21.07
CA TYR A 359 12.90 20.25 -21.06
C TYR A 359 11.46 19.78 -20.80
N SER A 360 10.60 20.66 -20.27
CA SER A 360 9.21 20.29 -19.93
C SER A 360 8.30 20.28 -21.16
N THR A 361 7.71 19.13 -21.47
CA THR A 361 6.75 18.96 -22.58
C THR A 361 5.67 17.94 -22.25
N ASP A 362 4.57 17.92 -23.00
CA ASP A 362 3.53 16.89 -22.88
C ASP A 362 4.02 15.56 -23.45
N VAL A 363 4.03 14.51 -22.63
CA VAL A 363 4.49 13.16 -22.99
C VAL A 363 3.38 12.16 -22.67
N ILE A 364 3.19 11.19 -23.57
CA ILE A 364 2.40 9.98 -23.31
C ILE A 364 3.38 8.91 -22.85
N VAL A 365 3.35 8.60 -21.57
CA VAL A 365 4.22 7.62 -20.93
C VAL A 365 3.53 6.27 -20.90
N LYS A 366 4.20 5.26 -21.44
CA LYS A 366 3.88 3.85 -21.25
C LYS A 366 5.04 3.20 -20.52
N LEU A 367 4.78 2.68 -19.34
CA LEU A 367 5.81 2.11 -18.47
C LEU A 367 5.33 0.75 -17.96
N PRO A 368 6.09 -0.34 -18.12
CA PRO A 368 5.75 -1.61 -17.51
C PRO A 368 5.64 -1.46 -16.00
N LYS A 369 4.63 -2.09 -15.41
CA LYS A 369 4.58 -2.36 -13.98
C LYS A 369 5.45 -3.59 -13.71
N PHE A 370 6.53 -3.43 -12.96
CA PHE A 370 7.49 -4.51 -12.74
C PHE A 370 8.04 -4.51 -11.32
N LYS A 371 8.46 -5.69 -10.90
CA LYS A 371 9.28 -5.90 -9.72
C LYS A 371 10.53 -6.64 -10.13
N SER A 372 11.63 -6.34 -9.48
CA SER A 372 12.86 -7.07 -9.74
C SER A 372 13.78 -7.01 -8.54
N GLU A 373 14.41 -8.15 -8.31
CA GLU A 373 15.41 -8.38 -7.28
C GLU A 373 16.73 -8.68 -7.95
N PHE A 374 17.82 -8.21 -7.35
CA PHE A 374 19.15 -8.49 -7.83
C PHE A 374 20.08 -8.71 -6.65
N GLU A 375 20.85 -9.79 -6.73
CA GLU A 375 21.83 -10.18 -5.73
C GLU A 375 23.15 -10.50 -6.45
N VAL A 376 24.25 -9.95 -5.93
CA VAL A 376 25.58 -10.16 -6.49
C VAL A 376 26.67 -10.11 -5.42
N GLU A 377 27.66 -10.98 -5.58
CA GLU A 377 28.93 -10.92 -4.86
C GLU A 377 29.91 -10.08 -5.69
N LEU A 378 30.40 -8.97 -5.12
CA LEU A 378 31.11 -7.91 -5.83
C LEU A 378 32.63 -8.04 -5.78
N SER A 379 33.21 -9.09 -5.18
CA SER A 379 34.66 -9.20 -5.05
C SER A 379 35.35 -9.18 -6.42
N GLU A 380 34.82 -9.94 -7.39
CA GLU A 380 35.35 -9.94 -8.76
C GLU A 380 35.17 -8.58 -9.44
N THR A 381 34.08 -7.87 -9.18
CA THR A 381 33.86 -6.51 -9.68
C THR A 381 34.89 -5.55 -9.14
N PHE A 382 35.18 -5.59 -7.83
CA PHE A 382 36.17 -4.74 -7.19
C PHE A 382 37.59 -5.02 -7.72
N LYS A 383 37.95 -6.29 -7.87
CA LYS A 383 39.24 -6.70 -8.48
C LYS A 383 39.40 -6.13 -9.89
N GLN A 384 38.36 -6.23 -10.72
CA GLN A 384 38.36 -5.69 -12.09
C GLN A 384 38.38 -4.15 -12.14
N LEU A 385 38.05 -3.48 -11.05
CA LEU A 385 38.18 -2.02 -10.88
C LEU A 385 39.54 -1.62 -10.28
N GLY A 386 40.47 -2.56 -10.13
CA GLY A 386 41.83 -2.31 -9.62
C GLY A 386 41.94 -2.33 -8.10
N MET A 387 40.88 -2.74 -7.39
CA MET A 387 40.88 -2.95 -5.95
C MET A 387 41.09 -4.44 -5.69
N THR A 388 42.34 -4.90 -5.70
CA THR A 388 42.68 -6.32 -5.56
C THR A 388 43.27 -6.65 -4.19
N GLN A 389 44.05 -5.73 -3.62
CA GLN A 389 44.82 -5.99 -2.40
C GLN A 389 43.94 -6.20 -1.16
N LEU A 390 42.75 -5.59 -1.10
CA LEU A 390 41.80 -5.80 0.01
C LEU A 390 41.36 -7.27 0.16
N PHE A 391 41.48 -8.10 -0.89
CA PHE A 391 41.11 -9.52 -0.87
C PHE A 391 42.31 -10.45 -0.69
N SER A 392 43.54 -9.93 -0.75
CA SER A 392 44.76 -10.72 -0.69
C SER A 392 45.32 -10.79 0.73
N ASN A 393 46.42 -11.52 0.92
CA ASN A 393 47.06 -11.59 2.24
C ASN A 393 47.91 -10.35 2.54
N GLU A 394 48.15 -9.51 1.54
CA GLU A 394 48.80 -8.22 1.67
C GLU A 394 47.81 -7.09 2.04
N ALA A 395 46.54 -7.42 2.31
CA ALA A 395 45.54 -6.47 2.78
C ALA A 395 45.99 -5.83 4.09
N ASP A 396 45.96 -4.50 4.14
CA ASP A 396 46.32 -3.74 5.34
C ASP A 396 45.10 -2.97 5.84
N PHE A 397 44.45 -3.55 6.84
CA PHE A 397 43.36 -2.95 7.61
C PHE A 397 43.75 -2.75 9.07
N SER A 398 45.04 -2.50 9.33
CA SER A 398 45.61 -2.36 10.67
C SER A 398 44.98 -1.24 11.51
N ASN A 399 44.23 -0.31 10.90
CA ASN A 399 43.52 0.77 11.59
C ASN A 399 42.09 0.42 12.04
N MET A 400 41.58 -0.78 11.76
CA MET A 400 40.23 -1.19 12.17
C MET A 400 40.15 -1.66 13.63
N LEU A 401 40.99 -2.60 14.03
CA LEU A 401 40.92 -3.28 15.33
C LEU A 401 42.08 -2.87 16.24
N GLN A 402 41.84 -2.92 17.55
CA GLN A 402 42.93 -2.81 18.54
C GLN A 402 43.86 -4.04 18.50
N SER A 403 43.32 -5.20 18.14
CA SER A 403 44.10 -6.43 17.96
C SER A 403 45.09 -6.29 16.79
N PRO A 404 46.32 -6.80 16.91
CA PRO A 404 47.32 -6.77 15.83
C PRO A 404 47.06 -7.81 14.72
N GLU A 405 45.91 -8.51 14.76
CA GLU A 405 45.57 -9.49 13.73
C GLU A 405 45.46 -8.86 12.33
N GLU A 406 46.04 -9.53 11.35
CA GLU A 406 45.91 -9.17 9.94
C GLU A 406 44.49 -9.46 9.45
N LEU A 407 43.87 -8.46 8.83
CA LEU A 407 42.50 -8.53 8.33
C LEU A 407 42.49 -8.42 6.82
N LYS A 408 41.54 -9.11 6.19
CA LYS A 408 41.23 -8.96 4.76
C LYS A 408 39.73 -9.04 4.53
N VAL A 409 39.28 -8.53 3.39
CA VAL A 409 37.90 -8.67 2.95
C VAL A 409 37.71 -10.06 2.36
N SER A 410 36.76 -10.82 2.90
CA SER A 410 36.42 -12.15 2.40
C SER A 410 35.40 -12.10 1.27
N LYS A 411 34.31 -11.33 1.44
CA LYS A 411 33.21 -11.17 0.49
C LYS A 411 32.60 -9.77 0.57
N ILE A 412 32.03 -9.31 -0.54
CA ILE A 412 31.20 -8.11 -0.61
C ILE A 412 29.88 -8.52 -1.24
N ILE A 413 28.81 -8.57 -0.45
CA ILE A 413 27.49 -9.00 -0.92
C ILE A 413 26.59 -7.78 -1.06
N HIS A 414 25.99 -7.61 -2.23
CA HIS A 414 25.03 -6.55 -2.51
C HIS A 414 23.71 -7.13 -2.99
N LYS A 415 22.61 -6.70 -2.35
CA LYS A 415 21.25 -7.04 -2.74
C LYS A 415 20.42 -5.77 -2.91
N ALA A 416 19.56 -5.76 -3.91
CA ALA A 416 18.64 -4.65 -4.16
C ALA A 416 17.29 -5.17 -4.66
N PHE A 417 16.25 -4.41 -4.32
CA PHE A 417 14.86 -4.67 -4.69
C PHE A 417 14.25 -3.38 -5.25
N ILE A 418 13.45 -3.48 -6.31
CA ILE A 418 12.61 -2.38 -6.80
C ILE A 418 11.21 -2.88 -7.15
N ASP A 419 10.19 -2.10 -6.78
CA ASP A 419 8.78 -2.33 -7.15
C ASP A 419 8.19 -1.05 -7.73
N VAL A 420 7.96 -1.06 -9.04
CA VAL A 420 7.43 0.07 -9.81
C VAL A 420 5.97 -0.19 -10.13
N ASN A 421 5.08 0.68 -9.64
CA ASN A 421 3.65 0.57 -9.84
C ASN A 421 2.97 1.93 -10.05
N GLU A 422 1.64 1.93 -10.12
CA GLU A 422 0.85 3.10 -10.48
C GLU A 422 0.95 4.25 -9.48
N LYS A 423 1.18 3.94 -8.20
CA LYS A 423 1.25 4.93 -7.11
C LYS A 423 2.62 5.56 -6.98
N GLY A 424 3.66 4.82 -7.34
CA GLY A 424 5.03 5.19 -7.06
C GLY A 424 6.00 4.03 -7.24
N THR A 425 7.14 4.19 -6.57
CA THR A 425 8.08 3.13 -6.31
C THR A 425 7.97 2.76 -4.83
N GLU A 426 7.65 1.49 -4.63
CA GLU A 426 7.35 0.78 -3.37
C GLU A 426 6.03 1.11 -2.64
N ALA A 427 5.14 0.10 -2.54
CA ALA A 427 4.00 0.11 -1.64
C ALA A 427 3.63 -1.31 -1.18
N ALA A 428 3.91 -1.63 0.09
CA ALA A 428 3.29 -2.76 0.79
C ALA A 428 1.97 -2.30 1.43
N ALA A 429 0.84 -2.83 0.95
CA ALA A 429 -0.45 -2.68 1.60
C ALA A 429 -1.38 -3.80 1.15
N ALA A 430 -1.40 -4.93 1.89
CA ALA A 430 -2.65 -5.56 2.35
C ALA A 430 -2.54 -6.93 3.09
N THR A 431 -1.36 -7.50 3.40
CA THR A 431 -1.26 -8.73 4.26
C THR A 431 -0.61 -8.57 5.63
N GLY A 432 -0.14 -7.38 6.01
CA GLY A 432 0.82 -7.22 7.12
C GLY A 432 0.47 -7.95 8.43
N VAL A 433 -0.78 -7.89 8.89
CA VAL A 433 -1.13 -8.40 10.22
C VAL A 433 -1.31 -9.92 10.28
N LEU A 434 -1.70 -10.61 9.21
CA LEU A 434 -1.97 -12.05 9.29
C LEU A 434 -0.67 -12.86 9.48
N THR A 435 0.40 -12.42 8.82
CA THR A 435 1.72 -13.01 8.97
C THR A 435 2.23 -12.79 10.39
N ASP A 436 2.08 -11.57 10.94
CA ASP A 436 2.43 -11.26 12.32
C ASP A 436 1.66 -12.11 13.35
N VAL A 437 0.36 -12.35 13.13
CA VAL A 437 -0.48 -13.20 13.99
C VAL A 437 -0.02 -14.66 13.94
N LYS A 438 0.35 -15.16 12.74
CA LYS A 438 0.88 -16.53 12.58
C LYS A 438 2.19 -16.72 13.33
N THR A 439 3.10 -15.76 13.19
CA THR A 439 4.39 -15.77 13.89
C THR A 439 4.22 -15.68 15.41
N ASP A 440 3.37 -14.76 15.89
CA ASP A 440 3.18 -14.50 17.32
C ASP A 440 2.49 -15.66 18.07
N PHE A 441 1.58 -16.40 17.42
CA PHE A 441 0.94 -17.58 18.02
C PHE A 441 1.56 -18.92 17.59
N GLY A 442 2.54 -18.92 16.68
CA GLY A 442 3.13 -20.14 16.12
C GLY A 442 2.10 -21.04 15.43
N ILE A 443 1.19 -20.44 14.66
CA ILE A 443 0.07 -21.16 14.02
C ILE A 443 0.24 -21.29 12.50
N ASP A 444 -0.22 -22.41 11.99
CA ASP A 444 -0.30 -22.81 10.59
C ASP A 444 -1.55 -22.24 9.87
N ASN A 445 -1.65 -22.52 8.56
CA ASN A 445 -2.70 -21.95 7.71
C ASN A 445 -4.11 -22.39 8.12
N ASP A 446 -4.31 -23.64 8.50
CA ASP A 446 -5.59 -24.19 9.00
C ASP A 446 -6.08 -23.45 10.25
N ARG A 447 -5.21 -23.28 11.26
CA ARG A 447 -5.54 -22.53 12.48
C ARG A 447 -5.73 -21.04 12.22
N ALA A 448 -4.95 -20.45 11.31
CA ALA A 448 -5.18 -19.08 10.88
C ALA A 448 -6.54 -18.90 10.18
N GLY A 449 -6.95 -19.89 9.36
CA GLY A 449 -8.27 -19.93 8.73
C GLY A 449 -9.41 -20.06 9.74
N LEU A 450 -9.19 -20.81 10.82
CA LEU A 450 -10.16 -21.03 11.88
C LEU A 450 -10.62 -19.72 12.55
N LEU A 451 -9.76 -18.69 12.61
CA LEU A 451 -10.13 -17.36 13.14
C LEU A 451 -11.30 -16.75 12.38
N GLN A 452 -11.27 -16.82 11.04
CA GLN A 452 -12.33 -16.30 10.20
C GLN A 452 -13.56 -17.21 10.22
N THR A 453 -13.35 -18.53 10.21
CA THR A 453 -14.45 -19.50 10.30
C THR A 453 -15.24 -19.33 11.60
N ALA A 454 -14.57 -19.16 12.74
CA ALA A 454 -15.23 -18.97 14.03
C ALA A 454 -16.08 -17.69 14.07
N PHE A 455 -15.57 -16.61 13.49
CA PHE A 455 -16.32 -15.36 13.31
C PHE A 455 -17.55 -15.54 12.39
N VAL A 456 -17.39 -16.18 11.23
CA VAL A 456 -18.49 -16.38 10.26
C VAL A 456 -19.57 -17.30 10.82
N VAL A 457 -19.19 -18.39 11.47
CA VAL A 457 -20.14 -19.35 12.07
C VAL A 457 -20.93 -18.69 13.20
N SER A 458 -20.28 -17.93 14.07
CA SER A 458 -21.00 -17.21 15.13
C SER A 458 -21.93 -16.15 14.52
N TYR A 459 -21.47 -15.38 13.53
CA TYR A 459 -22.33 -14.43 12.82
C TYR A 459 -23.56 -15.12 12.21
N MET A 460 -23.37 -16.25 11.53
CA MET A 460 -24.43 -17.02 10.85
C MET A 460 -25.50 -17.53 11.83
N VAL A 461 -25.09 -18.02 13.00
CA VAL A 461 -26.01 -18.56 14.01
C VAL A 461 -26.81 -17.43 14.68
N PHE A 462 -26.16 -16.31 15.00
CA PHE A 462 -26.77 -15.24 15.78
C PHE A 462 -27.53 -14.21 14.92
N ALA A 463 -27.24 -14.09 13.62
CA ALA A 463 -27.94 -13.15 12.74
C ALA A 463 -29.46 -13.38 12.65
N PRO A 464 -29.97 -14.62 12.42
CA PRO A 464 -31.42 -14.89 12.48
C PRO A 464 -32.04 -14.60 13.85
N LEU A 465 -31.29 -14.86 14.93
CA LEU A 465 -31.74 -14.57 16.29
C LEU A 465 -31.90 -13.07 16.52
N PHE A 466 -30.93 -12.25 16.11
CA PHE A 466 -31.04 -10.79 16.19
C PHE A 466 -32.13 -10.23 15.27
N GLY A 467 -32.36 -10.83 14.10
CA GLY A 467 -33.51 -10.52 13.25
C GLY A 467 -34.84 -10.74 13.98
N TYR A 468 -35.02 -11.92 14.59
CA TYR A 468 -36.20 -12.25 15.39
C TYR A 468 -36.39 -11.33 16.61
N LEU A 469 -35.32 -11.02 17.32
CA LEU A 469 -35.32 -10.12 18.47
C LEU A 469 -35.61 -8.67 18.04
N GLY A 470 -35.08 -8.24 16.90
CA GLY A 470 -35.28 -6.90 16.34
C GLY A 470 -36.73 -6.59 15.95
N ASP A 471 -37.56 -7.61 15.79
CA ASP A 471 -38.99 -7.44 15.52
C ASP A 471 -39.83 -7.28 16.80
N ARG A 472 -39.28 -7.62 17.97
CA ARG A 472 -40.03 -7.71 19.26
C ARG A 472 -39.48 -6.77 20.35
N TYR A 473 -38.20 -6.44 20.29
CA TYR A 473 -37.51 -5.60 21.25
C TYR A 473 -37.05 -4.29 20.60
N PRO A 474 -36.77 -3.24 21.39
CA PRO A 474 -36.28 -1.97 20.85
C PRO A 474 -34.97 -2.17 20.08
N ARG A 475 -35.02 -1.96 18.75
CA ARG A 475 -33.90 -2.22 17.83
C ARG A 475 -32.67 -1.41 18.17
N ARG A 476 -32.86 -0.15 18.59
CA ARG A 476 -31.77 0.72 19.06
C ARG A 476 -30.96 0.10 20.22
N LEU A 477 -31.62 -0.59 21.15
CA LEU A 477 -30.97 -1.18 22.31
C LEU A 477 -30.17 -2.41 21.90
N LEU A 478 -30.75 -3.26 21.04
CA LEU A 478 -30.06 -4.44 20.51
C LEU A 478 -28.80 -4.05 19.71
N MET A 479 -28.89 -3.03 18.86
CA MET A 479 -27.71 -2.52 18.13
C MET A 479 -26.66 -1.95 19.07
N ALA A 480 -27.05 -1.14 20.07
CA ALA A 480 -26.11 -0.57 21.04
C ALA A 480 -25.38 -1.69 21.81
N VAL A 481 -26.12 -2.68 22.33
CA VAL A 481 -25.53 -3.84 23.02
C VAL A 481 -24.59 -4.63 22.11
N GLY A 482 -24.97 -4.86 20.86
CA GLY A 482 -24.14 -5.59 19.89
C GLY A 482 -22.84 -4.86 19.54
N VAL A 483 -22.90 -3.56 19.27
CA VAL A 483 -21.71 -2.75 18.96
C VAL A 483 -20.81 -2.59 20.21
N THR A 484 -21.38 -2.46 21.40
CA THR A 484 -20.62 -2.50 22.65
C THR A 484 -19.92 -3.84 22.82
N LEU A 485 -20.62 -4.97 22.62
CA LEU A 485 -20.03 -6.31 22.68
C LEU A 485 -18.86 -6.42 21.69
N TRP A 486 -19.08 -6.06 20.41
CA TRP A 486 -18.05 -6.06 19.37
C TRP A 486 -16.81 -5.25 19.78
N SER A 487 -17.02 -4.05 20.32
CA SER A 487 -15.95 -3.12 20.71
C SER A 487 -15.15 -3.68 21.89
N THR A 488 -15.84 -4.15 22.94
CA THR A 488 -15.23 -4.72 24.14
C THR A 488 -14.47 -6.00 23.81
N THR A 489 -15.04 -6.91 23.02
CA THR A 489 -14.39 -8.18 22.66
C THR A 489 -13.19 -7.97 21.74
N THR A 490 -13.21 -6.95 20.89
CA THR A 490 -12.07 -6.59 20.03
C THR A 490 -10.89 -6.03 20.86
N ILE A 491 -11.16 -5.12 21.81
CA ILE A 491 -10.13 -4.64 22.75
C ILE A 491 -9.58 -5.80 23.58
N LEU A 492 -10.46 -6.57 24.24
CA LEU A 492 -10.04 -7.65 25.16
C LEU A 492 -9.27 -8.74 24.42
N GLY A 493 -9.70 -9.09 23.20
CA GLY A 493 -8.99 -10.01 22.32
C GLY A 493 -7.56 -9.58 22.04
N SER A 494 -7.28 -8.27 21.96
CA SER A 494 -5.92 -7.74 21.72
C SER A 494 -4.92 -8.00 22.86
N PHE A 495 -5.39 -8.42 24.04
CA PHE A 495 -4.55 -8.76 25.20
C PHE A 495 -4.39 -10.27 25.37
N MET A 496 -5.05 -11.08 24.53
CA MET A 496 -4.94 -12.54 24.64
C MET A 496 -3.61 -13.01 24.06
N HIS A 497 -2.85 -13.73 24.88
CA HIS A 497 -1.55 -14.34 24.51
C HIS A 497 -1.69 -15.81 24.12
N GLN A 498 -2.86 -16.41 24.33
CA GLN A 498 -3.15 -17.79 23.92
C GLN A 498 -4.13 -17.80 22.75
N PHE A 499 -3.82 -18.63 21.74
CA PHE A 499 -4.62 -18.73 20.52
C PHE A 499 -6.09 -19.10 20.78
N GLY A 500 -6.37 -20.04 21.70
CA GLY A 500 -7.74 -20.47 21.99
C GLY A 500 -8.62 -19.35 22.55
N TRP A 501 -8.07 -18.53 23.44
CA TRP A 501 -8.78 -17.34 23.94
C TRP A 501 -8.94 -16.29 22.84
N PHE A 502 -7.91 -16.04 22.05
CA PHE A 502 -8.00 -15.12 20.91
C PHE A 502 -9.08 -15.55 19.91
N LEU A 503 -9.16 -16.84 19.59
CA LEU A 503 -10.20 -17.44 18.74
C LEU A 503 -11.60 -17.26 19.34
N THR A 504 -11.75 -17.46 20.65
CA THR A 504 -13.02 -17.26 21.36
C THR A 504 -13.49 -15.80 21.24
N PHE A 505 -12.59 -14.84 21.45
CA PHE A 505 -12.92 -13.42 21.27
C PHE A 505 -13.26 -13.09 19.82
N ARG A 506 -12.62 -13.71 18.82
CA ARG A 506 -13.00 -13.58 17.40
C ARG A 506 -14.41 -14.11 17.13
N ALA A 507 -14.80 -15.23 17.72
CA ALA A 507 -16.17 -15.72 17.64
C ALA A 507 -17.17 -14.74 18.28
N MET A 508 -16.84 -14.17 19.45
CA MET A 508 -17.71 -13.18 20.11
C MET A 508 -17.87 -11.88 19.31
N VAL A 509 -16.83 -11.44 18.59
CA VAL A 509 -16.92 -10.31 17.65
C VAL A 509 -17.99 -10.58 16.58
N GLY A 510 -18.08 -11.80 16.06
CA GLY A 510 -19.12 -12.18 15.09
C GLY A 510 -20.54 -12.10 15.66
N ILE A 511 -20.72 -12.38 16.96
CA ILE A 511 -22.01 -12.18 17.65
C ILE A 511 -22.37 -10.69 17.72
N GLY A 512 -21.41 -9.85 18.08
CA GLY A 512 -21.61 -8.40 18.13
C GLY A 512 -21.98 -7.80 16.76
N GLU A 513 -21.30 -8.26 15.71
CA GLU A 513 -21.53 -7.82 14.33
C GLU A 513 -22.89 -8.28 13.79
N ALA A 514 -23.35 -9.47 14.16
CA ALA A 514 -24.66 -10.00 13.77
C ALA A 514 -25.83 -9.09 14.20
N SER A 515 -25.69 -8.38 15.32
CA SER A 515 -26.73 -7.48 15.81
C SER A 515 -26.99 -6.30 14.86
N TYR A 516 -25.99 -5.44 14.64
CA TYR A 516 -26.23 -4.21 13.88
C TYR A 516 -26.40 -4.49 12.38
N SER A 517 -25.69 -5.48 11.82
CA SER A 517 -25.75 -5.82 10.40
C SER A 517 -27.12 -6.35 9.98
N THR A 518 -27.87 -6.99 10.90
CA THR A 518 -29.23 -7.47 10.65
C THR A 518 -30.29 -6.43 10.95
N ILE A 519 -30.11 -5.63 12.00
CA ILE A 519 -31.14 -4.70 12.48
C ILE A 519 -31.13 -3.38 11.71
N ALA A 520 -29.96 -2.82 11.36
CA ALA A 520 -29.87 -1.51 10.73
C ALA A 520 -30.60 -1.40 9.37
N PRO A 521 -30.51 -2.38 8.44
CA PRO A 521 -31.29 -2.36 7.20
C PRO A 521 -32.82 -2.32 7.44
N THR A 522 -33.29 -2.94 8.53
CA THR A 522 -34.73 -2.93 8.85
C THR A 522 -35.22 -1.56 9.30
N ILE A 523 -34.40 -0.83 10.07
CA ILE A 523 -34.70 0.56 10.46
C ILE A 523 -34.73 1.45 9.23
N ILE A 524 -33.77 1.29 8.32
CA ILE A 524 -33.72 2.04 7.04
C ILE A 524 -34.98 1.74 6.20
N SER A 525 -35.42 0.48 6.15
CA SER A 525 -36.63 0.07 5.44
C SER A 525 -37.92 0.67 6.02
N ASP A 526 -37.97 0.88 7.34
CA ASP A 526 -39.10 1.54 8.01
C ASP A 526 -39.06 3.07 7.93
N LEU A 527 -37.86 3.66 7.82
CA LEU A 527 -37.66 5.11 7.72
C LEU A 527 -37.94 5.66 6.32
N PHE A 528 -37.67 4.89 5.27
CA PHE A 528 -37.72 5.33 3.87
C PHE A 528 -38.64 4.46 3.02
N VAL A 529 -39.29 5.06 2.02
CA VAL A 529 -40.27 4.37 1.13
C VAL A 529 -39.82 4.51 -0.33
N ASN A 530 -40.23 3.56 -1.18
CA ASN A 530 -40.00 3.56 -2.64
C ASN A 530 -38.49 3.61 -2.99
N SER A 531 -38.12 4.29 -4.09
CA SER A 531 -36.74 4.37 -4.58
C SER A 531 -35.74 4.96 -3.57
N VAL A 532 -36.21 5.79 -2.63
CA VAL A 532 -35.37 6.35 -1.56
C VAL A 532 -34.92 5.26 -0.59
N ARG A 533 -35.75 4.25 -0.32
CA ARG A 533 -35.36 3.09 0.49
C ARG A 533 -34.17 2.36 -0.12
N SER A 534 -34.25 2.06 -1.42
CA SER A 534 -33.16 1.38 -2.14
C SER A 534 -31.89 2.21 -2.18
N GLN A 535 -31.99 3.55 -2.34
CA GLN A 535 -30.83 4.44 -2.30
C GLN A 535 -30.16 4.48 -0.93
N MET A 536 -30.93 4.54 0.16
CA MET A 536 -30.39 4.54 1.53
C MET A 536 -29.79 3.18 1.91
N LEU A 537 -30.41 2.07 1.48
CA LEU A 537 -29.84 0.74 1.63
C LEU A 537 -28.55 0.57 0.83
N ALA A 538 -28.49 1.09 -0.40
CA ALA A 538 -27.27 1.10 -1.20
C ALA A 538 -26.15 1.90 -0.52
N LEU A 539 -26.45 3.08 0.03
CA LEU A 539 -25.50 3.88 0.80
C LEU A 539 -24.98 3.13 2.04
N PHE A 540 -25.87 2.44 2.76
CA PHE A 540 -25.50 1.61 3.91
C PHE A 540 -24.57 0.46 3.51
N TYR A 541 -24.92 -0.31 2.48
CA TYR A 541 -24.09 -1.43 2.04
C TYR A 541 -22.78 -0.99 1.37
N PHE A 542 -22.74 0.20 0.76
CA PHE A 542 -21.50 0.81 0.25
C PHE A 542 -20.50 1.16 1.36
N ALA A 543 -20.98 1.41 2.60
CA ALA A 543 -20.10 1.66 3.73
C ALA A 543 -19.27 0.43 4.12
N ILE A 544 -19.70 -0.79 3.76
CA ILE A 544 -18.96 -2.04 4.07
C ILE A 544 -17.58 -2.06 3.39
N PRO A 545 -17.45 -1.99 2.05
CA PRO A 545 -16.14 -2.00 1.40
C PRO A 545 -15.28 -0.78 1.77
N VAL A 546 -15.89 0.41 1.94
CA VAL A 546 -15.16 1.62 2.34
C VAL A 546 -14.62 1.49 3.77
N GLY A 547 -15.46 1.00 4.70
CA GLY A 547 -15.09 0.77 6.09
C GLY A 547 -14.01 -0.29 6.23
N SER A 548 -14.12 -1.40 5.49
CA SER A 548 -13.07 -2.44 5.45
C SER A 548 -11.75 -1.89 4.92
N GLY A 549 -11.77 -1.08 3.85
CA GLY A 549 -10.57 -0.43 3.31
C GLY A 549 -9.91 0.53 4.31
N LEU A 550 -10.69 1.41 4.95
CA LEU A 550 -10.20 2.30 6.00
C LEU A 550 -9.69 1.51 7.21
N GLY A 551 -10.36 0.42 7.58
CA GLY A 551 -9.95 -0.48 8.66
C GLY A 551 -8.57 -1.09 8.43
N TYR A 552 -8.29 -1.55 7.21
CA TYR A 552 -6.96 -2.06 6.85
C TYR A 552 -5.88 -0.97 6.93
N ILE A 553 -6.16 0.24 6.44
CA ILE A 553 -5.20 1.35 6.46
C ILE A 553 -4.89 1.77 7.90
N VAL A 554 -5.93 1.97 8.72
CA VAL A 554 -5.78 2.38 10.12
C VAL A 554 -5.10 1.27 10.93
N GLY A 555 -5.51 0.01 10.74
CA GLY A 555 -4.92 -1.14 11.41
C GLY A 555 -3.44 -1.32 11.09
N SER A 556 -3.07 -1.25 9.81
CA SER A 556 -1.68 -1.37 9.36
C SER A 556 -0.79 -0.23 9.89
N LYS A 557 -1.24 1.03 9.76
CA LYS A 557 -0.47 2.18 10.27
C LYS A 557 -0.28 2.13 11.78
N THR A 558 -1.31 1.76 12.53
CA THR A 558 -1.23 1.71 13.99
C THR A 558 -0.37 0.54 14.48
N ALA A 559 -0.43 -0.61 13.80
CA ALA A 559 0.48 -1.72 14.04
C ALA A 559 1.95 -1.33 13.78
N HIS A 560 2.22 -0.67 12.66
CA HIS A 560 3.55 -0.21 12.28
C HIS A 560 4.10 0.84 13.27
N LEU A 561 3.29 1.85 13.62
CA LEU A 561 3.70 2.91 14.56
C LEU A 561 4.02 2.37 15.96
N ALA A 562 3.30 1.35 16.41
CA ALA A 562 3.51 0.74 17.72
C ALA A 562 4.44 -0.47 17.70
N ASN A 563 5.01 -0.81 16.53
CA ASN A 563 5.79 -2.01 16.27
C ASN A 563 5.16 -3.31 16.84
N ASN A 564 3.82 -3.40 16.80
CA ASN A 564 3.08 -4.51 17.38
C ASN A 564 1.67 -4.60 16.77
N TRP A 565 1.39 -5.71 16.09
CA TRP A 565 0.15 -5.97 15.37
C TRP A 565 -1.11 -5.84 16.24
N ARG A 566 -1.02 -6.08 17.55
CA ARG A 566 -2.15 -5.99 18.49
C ARG A 566 -2.75 -4.59 18.56
N TRP A 567 -1.98 -3.54 18.27
CA TRP A 567 -2.48 -2.17 18.25
C TRP A 567 -3.49 -1.90 17.14
N ALA A 568 -3.46 -2.69 16.06
CA ALA A 568 -4.51 -2.65 15.04
C ALA A 568 -5.90 -2.95 15.61
N LEU A 569 -5.99 -3.77 16.67
CA LEU A 569 -7.23 -4.13 17.35
C LEU A 569 -7.60 -3.18 18.50
N ARG A 570 -6.67 -2.35 18.98
CA ARG A 570 -6.90 -1.47 20.15
C ARG A 570 -7.52 -0.13 19.77
N VAL A 571 -7.24 0.35 18.57
CA VAL A 571 -7.70 1.67 18.10
C VAL A 571 -9.12 1.60 17.55
N THR A 572 -9.50 0.51 16.89
CA THR A 572 -10.81 0.38 16.23
C THR A 572 -12.01 0.50 17.19
N PRO A 573 -11.95 0.05 18.46
CA PRO A 573 -13.12 0.14 19.34
C PRO A 573 -13.45 1.55 19.82
N ILE A 574 -12.54 2.52 19.65
CA ILE A 574 -12.84 3.95 19.86
C ILE A 574 -13.95 4.40 18.90
N LEU A 575 -13.92 3.92 17.65
CA LEU A 575 -14.97 4.20 16.66
C LEU A 575 -16.28 3.53 17.05
N GLY A 576 -16.22 2.34 17.65
CA GLY A 576 -17.38 1.63 18.17
C GLY A 576 -18.06 2.39 19.33
N LEU A 577 -17.29 3.01 20.23
CA LEU A 577 -17.83 3.87 21.29
C LEU A 577 -18.59 5.07 20.71
N ILE A 578 -18.03 5.73 19.71
CA ILE A 578 -18.69 6.84 19.00
C ILE A 578 -19.99 6.33 18.34
N ALA A 579 -19.94 5.17 17.69
CA ALA A 579 -21.12 4.56 17.07
C ALA A 579 -22.23 4.26 18.09
N VAL A 580 -21.90 3.76 19.28
CA VAL A 580 -22.86 3.53 20.37
C VAL A 580 -23.55 4.82 20.79
N VAL A 581 -22.79 5.90 20.98
CA VAL A 581 -23.36 7.24 21.28
C VAL A 581 -24.33 7.68 20.17
N LEU A 582 -23.93 7.53 18.91
CA LEU A 582 -24.77 7.87 17.76
C LEU A 582 -26.04 7.02 17.69
N ILE A 583 -25.98 5.73 18.02
CA ILE A 583 -27.14 4.82 18.04
C ILE A 583 -28.20 5.31 19.04
N PHE A 584 -27.80 5.83 20.20
CA PHE A 584 -28.75 6.37 21.17
C PHE A 584 -29.47 7.64 20.68
N LEU A 585 -28.90 8.35 19.70
CA LEU A 585 -29.54 9.50 19.05
C LEU A 585 -30.54 9.11 17.96
N ILE A 586 -30.56 7.83 17.53
CA ILE A 586 -31.47 7.34 16.49
C ILE A 586 -32.89 7.23 17.03
N LYS A 587 -33.84 7.81 16.29
CA LYS A 587 -35.28 7.66 16.56
C LYS A 587 -35.82 6.44 15.82
N ASP A 588 -36.01 5.34 16.54
CA ASP A 588 -36.52 4.08 16.01
C ASP A 588 -38.01 4.20 15.60
N PRO A 589 -38.37 4.04 14.31
CA PRO A 589 -39.75 4.01 13.88
C PRO A 589 -40.44 2.72 14.35
N LYS A 590 -41.77 2.75 14.51
CA LYS A 590 -42.54 1.51 14.73
C LYS A 590 -42.36 0.57 13.53
N ARG A 591 -42.22 -0.73 13.79
CA ARG A 591 -42.01 -1.74 12.74
C ARG A 591 -43.17 -1.73 11.73
N GLY A 592 -42.85 -1.72 10.44
CA GLY A 592 -43.87 -1.69 9.37
C GLY A 592 -44.51 -0.31 9.14
N ALA A 593 -44.00 0.75 9.79
CA ALA A 593 -44.57 2.10 9.66
C ALA A 593 -44.51 2.69 8.24
N SER A 594 -43.67 2.14 7.35
CA SER A 594 -43.59 2.52 5.94
C SER A 594 -44.62 1.82 5.05
N GLU A 595 -45.14 0.66 5.45
CA GLU A 595 -45.97 -0.23 4.59
C GLU A 595 -47.47 -0.26 4.96
N ALA A 596 -47.93 0.59 5.88
CA ALA A 596 -49.34 0.77 6.25
C ALA A 596 -50.08 -0.50 6.76
N SER A 597 -49.35 -1.56 7.15
CA SER A 597 -49.90 -2.77 7.75
C SER A 597 -50.08 -2.60 9.26
N HIS A 598 -51.34 -2.54 9.71
CA HIS A 598 -51.68 -2.23 11.11
C HIS A 598 -51.80 -3.46 12.04
N ASN A 599 -51.69 -4.68 11.53
CA ASN A 599 -51.91 -5.91 12.30
C ASN A 599 -50.75 -6.91 12.16
N LEU A 600 -49.58 -6.56 12.71
CA LEU A 600 -48.50 -7.53 12.90
C LEU A 600 -48.60 -8.05 14.34
N GLN A 601 -48.92 -9.34 14.50
CA GLN A 601 -48.91 -10.03 15.79
C GLN A 601 -47.61 -10.84 15.91
N PRO A 602 -46.94 -10.81 17.08
CA PRO A 602 -45.70 -11.57 17.29
C PRO A 602 -46.01 -13.08 17.35
N THR A 603 -45.43 -13.83 16.42
CA THR A 603 -45.47 -15.29 16.30
C THR A 603 -44.27 -15.95 17.00
N SER A 604 -44.21 -17.28 17.08
CA SER A 604 -43.06 -17.99 17.68
C SER A 604 -41.91 -18.14 16.67
N PHE A 605 -40.65 -18.18 17.14
CA PHE A 605 -39.47 -18.34 16.27
C PHE A 605 -39.55 -19.57 15.35
N LEU A 606 -39.97 -20.71 15.91
CA LEU A 606 -40.14 -21.95 15.14
C LEU A 606 -41.23 -21.83 14.07
N THR A 607 -42.30 -21.08 14.35
CA THR A 607 -43.35 -20.79 13.37
C THR A 607 -42.81 -19.93 12.22
N ASP A 608 -42.05 -18.88 12.54
CA ASP A 608 -41.48 -17.95 11.55
C ASP A 608 -40.46 -18.66 10.65
N VAL A 609 -39.58 -19.47 11.23
CA VAL A 609 -38.63 -20.30 10.48
C VAL A 609 -39.36 -21.31 9.59
N LYS A 610 -40.41 -21.97 10.11
CA LYS A 610 -41.19 -22.94 9.34
C LYS A 610 -41.88 -22.31 8.14
N GLU A 611 -42.40 -21.09 8.27
CA GLU A 611 -43.02 -20.36 7.16
C GLU A 611 -41.98 -19.84 6.15
N LEU A 612 -40.82 -19.36 6.60
CA LEU A 612 -39.73 -18.95 5.72
C LEU A 612 -39.19 -20.11 4.87
N VAL A 613 -39.03 -21.29 5.46
CA VAL A 613 -38.53 -22.49 4.75
C VAL A 613 -39.53 -22.98 3.69
N LYS A 614 -40.83 -22.77 3.89
CA LYS A 614 -41.85 -23.09 2.87
C LYS A 614 -41.79 -22.16 1.66
N ASN A 615 -41.25 -20.95 1.80
CA ASN A 615 -41.14 -20.00 0.71
C ASN A 615 -39.99 -20.40 -0.24
N ARG A 616 -40.34 -21.07 -1.35
CA ARG A 616 -39.36 -21.53 -2.35
C ARG A 616 -38.51 -20.40 -2.93
N SER A 617 -39.09 -19.22 -3.14
CA SER A 617 -38.35 -18.06 -3.68
C SER A 617 -37.29 -17.57 -2.70
N PHE A 618 -37.65 -17.49 -1.41
CA PHE A 618 -36.71 -17.17 -0.34
C PHE A 618 -35.60 -18.23 -0.26
N MET A 619 -35.96 -19.52 -0.18
CA MET A 619 -34.97 -20.60 -0.08
C MET A 619 -34.00 -20.66 -1.26
N LEU A 620 -34.50 -20.51 -2.50
CA LEU A 620 -33.65 -20.49 -3.69
C LEU A 620 -32.76 -19.25 -3.74
N SER A 621 -33.28 -18.08 -3.35
CA SER A 621 -32.50 -16.84 -3.30
C SER A 621 -31.42 -16.90 -2.22
N THR A 622 -31.74 -17.44 -1.04
CA THR A 622 -30.80 -17.67 0.04
C THR A 622 -29.72 -18.67 -0.38
N ALA A 623 -30.09 -19.82 -0.96
CA ALA A 623 -29.12 -20.80 -1.45
C ALA A 623 -28.19 -20.20 -2.52
N GLY A 624 -28.74 -19.46 -3.49
CA GLY A 624 -27.94 -18.78 -4.51
C GLY A 624 -26.99 -17.75 -3.92
N PHE A 625 -27.46 -16.92 -2.99
CA PHE A 625 -26.62 -15.91 -2.33
C PHE A 625 -25.57 -16.56 -1.41
N THR A 626 -25.88 -17.68 -0.75
CA THR A 626 -24.92 -18.46 0.04
C THR A 626 -23.79 -18.98 -0.85
N CYS A 627 -24.09 -19.52 -2.04
CA CYS A 627 -23.06 -19.93 -2.99
C CYS A 627 -22.18 -18.75 -3.42
N VAL A 628 -22.78 -17.60 -3.73
CA VAL A 628 -22.03 -16.39 -4.10
C VAL A 628 -21.15 -15.91 -2.95
N ALA A 629 -21.68 -15.83 -1.74
CA ALA A 629 -20.94 -15.39 -0.56
C ALA A 629 -19.81 -16.37 -0.18
N PHE A 630 -20.04 -17.68 -0.31
CA PHE A 630 -19.02 -18.69 -0.08
C PHE A 630 -17.85 -18.55 -1.06
N VAL A 631 -18.14 -18.43 -2.35
CA VAL A 631 -17.10 -18.25 -3.39
C VAL A 631 -16.38 -16.92 -3.19
N ALA A 632 -17.10 -15.82 -2.97
CA ALA A 632 -16.50 -14.51 -2.76
C ALA A 632 -15.64 -14.46 -1.49
N GLY A 633 -16.10 -15.06 -0.39
CA GLY A 633 -15.36 -15.13 0.87
C GLY A 633 -14.12 -16.02 0.77
N ALA A 634 -14.25 -17.19 0.12
CA ALA A 634 -13.13 -18.09 -0.11
C ALA A 634 -12.06 -17.44 -1.00
N LEU A 635 -12.46 -16.77 -2.09
CA LEU A 635 -11.54 -16.04 -2.96
C LEU A 635 -10.92 -14.83 -2.27
N ALA A 636 -11.67 -14.10 -1.44
CA ALA A 636 -11.12 -12.96 -0.70
C ALA A 636 -10.04 -13.39 0.31
N TRP A 637 -10.21 -14.55 0.95
CA TRP A 637 -9.31 -15.01 2.02
C TRP A 637 -8.16 -15.89 1.51
N TRP A 638 -8.47 -16.81 0.62
CA TRP A 638 -7.55 -17.83 0.13
C TRP A 638 -7.17 -17.64 -1.33
N GLY A 639 -7.86 -16.74 -2.06
CA GLY A 639 -7.57 -16.45 -3.45
C GLY A 639 -6.08 -16.20 -3.68
N PRO A 640 -5.43 -15.33 -2.88
CA PRO A 640 -3.98 -15.23 -2.87
C PRO A 640 -3.37 -16.61 -2.64
N THR A 641 -3.43 -17.20 -1.44
CA THR A 641 -2.73 -18.47 -1.14
C THR A 641 -2.87 -19.59 -2.18
N TYR A 642 -4.07 -19.76 -2.77
CA TYR A 642 -4.31 -20.71 -3.85
C TYR A 642 -3.54 -20.39 -5.14
N ILE A 643 -3.48 -19.12 -5.54
CA ILE A 643 -2.69 -18.68 -6.68
C ILE A 643 -1.20 -19.00 -6.44
N HIS A 644 -0.71 -18.82 -5.22
CA HIS A 644 0.71 -19.04 -4.88
C HIS A 644 1.05 -20.52 -4.91
N MET A 645 0.25 -21.34 -4.23
CA MET A 645 0.43 -22.78 -4.21
C MET A 645 0.31 -23.36 -5.63
N GLY A 646 -0.64 -22.86 -6.42
CA GLY A 646 -0.81 -23.25 -7.82
C GLY A 646 0.39 -22.88 -8.70
N LEU A 647 0.96 -21.69 -8.50
CA LEU A 647 2.15 -21.26 -9.22
C LEU A 647 3.41 -22.01 -8.80
N ARG A 648 3.57 -22.29 -7.50
CA ARG A 648 4.71 -23.03 -6.93
C ARG A 648 4.77 -24.49 -7.39
N MET A 649 3.62 -25.06 -7.77
CA MET A 649 3.54 -26.41 -8.35
C MET A 649 3.96 -26.47 -9.82
N GLN A 650 4.17 -25.33 -10.48
CA GLN A 650 4.67 -25.29 -11.85
C GLN A 650 6.20 -25.37 -11.86
N PRO A 651 6.81 -26.12 -12.82
CA PRO A 651 8.27 -26.23 -12.91
C PRO A 651 8.91 -24.84 -13.05
N GLY A 652 9.90 -24.54 -12.21
CA GLY A 652 10.63 -23.25 -12.22
C GLY A 652 10.11 -22.18 -11.26
N ASN A 653 9.06 -22.47 -10.48
CA ASN A 653 8.44 -21.53 -9.53
C ASN A 653 8.55 -21.98 -8.07
N GLU A 654 9.46 -22.91 -7.77
CA GLU A 654 9.56 -23.62 -6.48
C GLU A 654 9.93 -22.70 -5.31
N ASP A 655 10.52 -21.54 -5.57
CA ASP A 655 11.00 -20.57 -4.57
C ASP A 655 10.07 -19.36 -4.36
N LEU A 656 8.94 -19.28 -5.07
CA LEU A 656 7.95 -18.20 -4.88
C LEU A 656 7.47 -18.16 -3.42
N GLN A 657 7.42 -16.98 -2.80
CA GLN A 657 6.87 -16.68 -1.48
C GLN A 657 5.44 -16.11 -1.57
N LEU A 658 4.70 -16.13 -0.46
CA LEU A 658 3.30 -15.70 -0.42
C LEU A 658 3.15 -14.18 -0.65
N ASP A 659 4.17 -13.41 -0.28
CA ASP A 659 4.20 -11.95 -0.45
C ASP A 659 4.39 -11.53 -1.92
N ASP A 660 4.90 -12.43 -2.78
CA ASP A 660 5.13 -12.21 -4.21
C ASP A 660 3.82 -12.17 -5.01
N MET A 661 2.74 -12.67 -4.43
CA MET A 661 1.46 -12.87 -5.12
C MET A 661 0.56 -11.67 -5.25
N TRP A 662 0.81 -10.61 -4.50
CA TRP A 662 0.17 -9.33 -4.77
C TRP A 662 0.48 -8.84 -6.20
N TRP A 663 1.41 -9.51 -6.89
CA TRP A 663 1.94 -9.17 -8.19
C TRP A 663 1.82 -10.27 -9.26
N CYS A 664 1.23 -11.44 -9.02
CA CYS A 664 1.22 -12.50 -10.06
C CYS A 664 0.31 -12.14 -11.26
N PRO A 665 0.86 -11.91 -12.47
CA PRO A 665 0.06 -11.60 -13.67
C PRO A 665 -0.74 -12.80 -14.19
N HIS A 666 -0.48 -14.01 -13.66
CA HIS A 666 -1.02 -15.27 -14.16
C HIS A 666 -2.29 -15.75 -13.45
N ALA A 667 -2.76 -15.04 -12.42
CA ALA A 667 -4.00 -15.38 -11.71
C ALA A 667 -5.28 -15.35 -12.58
N VAL A 668 -5.20 -14.79 -13.80
CA VAL A 668 -6.33 -14.64 -14.73
C VAL A 668 -6.34 -15.72 -15.82
N GLN A 669 -5.30 -16.55 -15.95
CA GLN A 669 -5.32 -17.65 -16.92
C GLN A 669 -6.03 -18.88 -16.33
N LEU A 670 -7.37 -18.84 -16.35
CA LEU A 670 -8.14 -20.09 -16.36
C LEU A 670 -7.70 -20.92 -17.58
N PRO A 671 -7.42 -22.23 -17.43
CA PRO A 671 -7.17 -23.08 -18.59
C PRO A 671 -8.39 -23.04 -19.50
N LYS A 672 -8.21 -22.76 -20.79
CA LYS A 672 -9.26 -22.98 -21.78
C LYS A 672 -9.77 -24.43 -21.62
N PRO A 673 -11.08 -24.68 -21.56
CA PRO A 673 -11.58 -26.05 -21.53
C PRO A 673 -11.07 -26.77 -22.78
N SER A 674 -10.26 -27.82 -22.57
CA SER A 674 -9.89 -28.75 -23.62
C SER A 674 -11.16 -29.42 -24.10
N LYS A 675 -11.43 -29.32 -25.40
CA LYS A 675 -12.53 -30.02 -26.08
C LYS A 675 -12.55 -31.50 -25.70
N PHE A 676 -13.70 -31.96 -25.22
CA PHE A 676 -14.26 -33.25 -25.58
C PHE A 676 -15.55 -32.99 -26.34
#